data_AF-A0A7X1GUL2-F1
#
_entry.id   AF-A0A7X1GUL2-F1
#
_cell.length_a   1.000
_cell.length_b   1.000
_cell.length_c   1.000
_cell.angle_alpha   90.00
_cell.angle_beta   90.00
_cell.angle_gamma   90.00
#
_symmetry.space_group_name_H-M   'P 1'
#
loop_
_entity.id
_entity.type
_entity.pdbx_description
1 polymer ?
#
loop_
_entity_poly.entity_id
_entity_poly.type
_entity_poly.pdbx_seq_one_letter_code
_entity_poly.pdbx_strand_id
1 'polypeptide(L)'
;MKPTFLPEIFEKNMVQLKARFPEIADQLLGRDADVPFPLQAFATPYGQVNISVTLPDGNKVSFYEEGDIVGGLRAKMADWQLEAEDFLFCVGIGLGYMPLLACRQFAAKPHIVVIEPNPEILCLALRSVDLRPLLAYERLDLYLGPNLPVSDIVAKYGERLFFGKNRLVSHGPSRLLYQEKFKSLENDVVENIRIARNIGYTAKHAGKMIFANTMKNLSSLFSGPDLRSLEGRFKGCPAICVAAGPSLDKDLACLKAVGNRALIVCADSAVRSLVNEGIRPHMVVTTDMNPVNFEKLRTSLDRLRESALVFSIEANPDNVGKFLGQRRIAVTSKNAILNEWLGPKWSLDWQLPAMTSVSHTALFTAMALGAAPIILVGMDFAYSSGKSHASGSVFRYPANIDEAIQVDGVRGYPVHSLPQLITDRKQIENAMAGSTVRFVDTSLDGALIQGAENRSLKEVLDTELQTETDVSSVLESIDWSPSVPAKAVITEFEEMVATVNRFISTCHASAESCRFSHSTPAERTDGRRYAQRAARIRQELAAFEKKNGKLLSLLKLIRYGDVKEISRRLDAIQTSGEAMNDRKLRSVKELEVYADHFASLERAARFFQEALVPVNRFFIGEAQCIRNIDRGPVAADQILLLGDYYRKHDVIWQAEQAFLRYIEKRPDDSKAWLDLGRMFAEKGLWLPAQVHARQMKRRFPADRKIVEFESEIARGILDLRNSIAAFLDTGAIEEARQKLYEYLSLGSDDTFSQAFRERINAHDQANTRAMIQPEAIQLPAVQKQALNERVLDCLEIGAAEKAIGILEGLAQEKDANAWAAREQIGDIRLSQGDVSSAVWHYRQALAFSAGNRVLASKIQWALQQAAQGMPQGKKKMTAKKKDQRRGPQPALETPDAMYRQAQTKIEQEAYPEAIHVLEQLLVSYPDVAIAHNDLGVLYYNQGNTQISFSHYKEAVRIEPQNPVFQKNLADFYYIVRGEVQSALEIYVDLLSKDPQDKETLLALGHICTEQEKFDDAAVFYRRVLEIDPLNIDADRGLNALPGRQDHGAKEPSINC
;
A
#
# COMPACT_ATOMS: atom_id res chain seq x y z
N MET A 1 -18.81 -3.75 -57.49
CA MET A 1 -20.18 -3.51 -56.98
C MET A 1 -20.11 -2.37 -56.01
N LYS A 2 -21.04 -1.40 -56.04
CA LYS A 2 -21.17 -0.43 -54.94
C LYS A 2 -21.45 -1.25 -53.66
N PRO A 3 -20.77 -0.99 -52.54
CA PRO A 3 -21.01 -1.70 -51.30
C PRO A 3 -22.29 -1.13 -50.69
N THR A 4 -23.42 -1.57 -51.21
CA THR A 4 -24.72 -1.41 -50.56
C THR A 4 -24.83 -2.49 -49.50
N PHE A 5 -25.24 -2.11 -48.28
CA PHE A 5 -25.58 -3.02 -47.20
C PHE A 5 -26.45 -4.17 -47.76
N LEU A 6 -25.95 -5.41 -47.69
CA LEU A 6 -26.68 -6.55 -48.21
C LEU A 6 -27.78 -6.93 -47.21
N PRO A 7 -29.09 -6.83 -47.56
CA PRO A 7 -30.18 -7.12 -46.62
C PRO A 7 -30.08 -8.53 -46.01
N GLU A 8 -29.59 -9.50 -46.80
CA GLU A 8 -29.40 -10.88 -46.35
C GLU A 8 -28.42 -11.04 -45.18
N ILE A 9 -27.38 -10.20 -45.06
CA ILE A 9 -26.41 -10.29 -43.97
C ILE A 9 -27.06 -9.88 -42.66
N PHE A 10 -27.87 -8.81 -42.69
CA PHE A 10 -28.60 -8.33 -41.53
C PHE A 10 -29.60 -9.37 -41.01
N GLU A 11 -30.40 -9.96 -41.89
CA GLU A 11 -31.36 -11.00 -41.50
C GLU A 11 -30.67 -12.21 -40.86
N LYS A 12 -29.57 -12.69 -41.47
CA LYS A 12 -28.78 -13.82 -40.96
C LYS A 12 -28.16 -13.53 -39.59
N ASN A 13 -27.63 -12.33 -39.39
CA ASN A 13 -27.12 -11.90 -38.09
C ASN A 13 -28.23 -11.75 -37.05
N MET A 14 -29.37 -11.17 -37.43
CA MET A 14 -30.52 -10.97 -36.54
C MET A 14 -31.11 -12.29 -36.04
N VAL A 15 -31.15 -13.34 -36.88
CA VAL A 15 -31.57 -14.69 -36.44
C VAL A 15 -30.67 -15.20 -35.32
N GLN A 16 -29.34 -15.09 -35.49
CA GLN A 16 -28.38 -15.55 -34.48
C GLN A 16 -28.41 -14.67 -33.22
N LEU A 17 -28.56 -13.35 -33.38
CA LEU A 17 -28.68 -12.40 -32.28
C LEU A 17 -29.94 -12.71 -31.45
N LYS A 18 -31.10 -12.87 -32.10
CA LYS A 18 -32.38 -13.16 -31.43
C LYS A 18 -32.35 -14.49 -30.67
N ALA A 19 -31.62 -15.49 -31.18
CA ALA A 19 -31.49 -16.78 -30.52
C ALA A 19 -30.74 -16.71 -29.17
N ARG A 20 -29.86 -15.71 -28.98
CA ARG A 20 -28.98 -15.63 -27.80
C ARG A 20 -29.18 -14.38 -26.94
N PHE A 21 -29.53 -13.26 -27.56
CA PHE A 21 -29.73 -11.94 -26.95
C PHE A 21 -31.08 -11.36 -27.40
N PRO A 22 -32.22 -11.98 -27.02
CA PRO A 22 -33.54 -11.59 -27.51
C PRO A 22 -33.89 -10.13 -27.17
N GLU A 23 -33.54 -9.67 -25.96
CA GLU A 23 -33.80 -8.29 -25.53
C GLU A 23 -33.08 -7.24 -26.39
N ILE A 24 -31.82 -7.53 -26.79
CA ILE A 24 -31.05 -6.64 -27.67
C ILE A 24 -31.61 -6.71 -29.10
N ALA A 25 -31.99 -7.90 -29.57
CA ALA A 25 -32.61 -8.04 -30.89
C ALA A 25 -33.91 -7.22 -30.98
N ASP A 26 -34.76 -7.28 -29.96
CA ASP A 26 -36.03 -6.54 -29.91
C ASP A 26 -35.81 -5.02 -29.90
N GLN A 27 -34.76 -4.53 -29.24
CA GLN A 27 -34.40 -3.09 -29.27
C GLN A 27 -34.00 -2.59 -30.67
N LEU A 28 -33.54 -3.48 -31.54
CA LEU A 28 -33.06 -3.15 -32.89
C LEU A 28 -34.13 -3.36 -33.97
N LEU A 29 -35.22 -4.08 -33.69
CA LEU A 29 -36.31 -4.30 -34.63
C LEU A 29 -36.99 -2.96 -35.01
N GLY A 30 -37.03 -2.67 -36.31
CA GLY A 30 -37.66 -1.44 -36.83
C GLY A 30 -36.83 -0.16 -36.68
N ARG A 31 -35.57 -0.24 -36.17
CA ARG A 31 -34.64 0.88 -36.21
C ARG A 31 -33.93 0.94 -37.57
N ASP A 32 -34.03 2.09 -38.23
CA ASP A 32 -33.07 2.48 -39.25
C ASP A 32 -31.79 3.00 -38.58
N ALA A 33 -30.64 2.80 -39.23
CA ALA A 33 -29.34 3.29 -38.74
C ALA A 33 -29.27 4.81 -38.93
N ASP A 34 -30.13 5.54 -38.24
CA ASP A 34 -30.24 7.01 -38.31
C ASP A 34 -29.15 7.60 -37.41
N VAL A 35 -27.92 7.49 -37.90
CA VAL A 35 -26.74 8.09 -37.25
C VAL A 35 -26.80 9.60 -37.51
N PRO A 36 -26.49 10.47 -36.53
CA PRO A 36 -26.63 11.93 -36.64
C PRO A 36 -25.77 12.61 -37.71
N PHE A 37 -25.06 11.86 -38.57
CA PHE A 37 -24.10 12.36 -39.53
C PHE A 37 -24.21 11.60 -40.88
N PRO A 38 -23.90 12.24 -42.02
CA PRO A 38 -23.91 11.56 -43.32
C PRO A 38 -22.90 10.41 -43.36
N LEU A 39 -23.40 9.19 -43.54
CA LEU A 39 -22.60 7.97 -43.64
C LEU A 39 -22.35 7.60 -45.11
N GLN A 40 -21.11 7.21 -45.42
CA GLN A 40 -20.77 6.60 -46.70
C GLN A 40 -20.07 5.27 -46.48
N ALA A 41 -20.75 4.17 -46.85
CA ALA A 41 -20.16 2.84 -46.92
C ALA A 41 -19.32 2.69 -48.19
N PHE A 42 -18.14 2.09 -48.05
CA PHE A 42 -17.23 1.79 -49.16
C PHE A 42 -16.53 0.44 -48.90
N ALA A 43 -15.92 -0.14 -49.95
CA ALA A 43 -15.14 -1.35 -49.84
C ALA A 43 -13.67 -0.95 -49.86
N THR A 44 -12.87 -1.52 -48.95
CA THR A 44 -11.42 -1.34 -48.96
C THR A 44 -10.81 -2.00 -50.21
N PRO A 45 -9.56 -1.68 -50.56
CA PRO A 45 -8.83 -2.39 -51.62
C PRO A 45 -8.75 -3.92 -51.43
N TYR A 46 -9.00 -4.40 -50.20
CA TYR A 46 -8.99 -5.81 -49.79
C TYR A 46 -10.40 -6.41 -49.68
N GLY A 47 -11.43 -5.69 -50.12
CA GLY A 47 -12.82 -6.17 -50.18
C GLY A 47 -13.57 -6.16 -48.85
N GLN A 48 -12.99 -5.58 -47.78
CA GLN A 48 -13.68 -5.42 -46.50
C GLN A 48 -14.61 -4.18 -46.56
N VAL A 49 -15.74 -4.25 -45.87
CA VAL A 49 -16.67 -3.11 -45.80
C VAL A 49 -16.17 -2.14 -44.73
N ASN A 50 -16.07 -0.86 -45.08
CA ASN A 50 -15.75 0.20 -44.16
C ASN A 50 -16.77 1.33 -44.30
N ILE A 51 -16.83 2.19 -43.28
CA ILE A 51 -17.77 3.30 -43.22
C ILE A 51 -17.00 4.55 -42.85
N SER A 52 -17.29 5.61 -43.59
CA SER A 52 -16.80 6.95 -43.30
C SER A 52 -17.95 7.86 -42.93
N VAL A 53 -17.67 8.76 -41.99
CA VAL A 53 -18.60 9.75 -41.47
C VAL A 53 -18.02 11.13 -41.68
N THR A 54 -18.87 12.07 -42.09
CA THR A 54 -18.48 13.49 -42.17
C THR A 54 -18.91 14.18 -40.88
N LEU A 55 -17.94 14.67 -40.11
CA LEU A 55 -18.15 15.42 -38.88
C LEU A 55 -18.72 16.83 -39.16
N PRO A 56 -19.31 17.53 -38.17
CA PRO A 56 -19.85 18.88 -38.34
C PRO A 56 -18.84 19.92 -38.83
N ASP A 57 -17.55 19.71 -38.59
CA ASP A 57 -16.45 20.57 -39.04
C ASP A 57 -16.02 20.27 -40.50
N GLY A 58 -16.67 19.32 -41.17
CA GLY A 58 -16.37 18.88 -42.54
C GLY A 58 -15.29 17.80 -42.63
N ASN A 59 -14.65 17.41 -41.51
CA ASN A 59 -13.64 16.37 -41.52
C ASN A 59 -14.27 14.99 -41.72
N LYS A 60 -13.66 14.18 -42.59
CA LYS A 60 -14.09 12.81 -42.86
C LYS A 60 -13.32 11.84 -41.97
N VAL A 61 -14.03 11.03 -41.19
CA VAL A 61 -13.48 10.03 -40.29
C VAL A 61 -13.99 8.65 -40.68
N SER A 62 -13.06 7.74 -40.98
CA SER A 62 -13.37 6.33 -41.28
C SER A 62 -13.34 5.47 -40.00
N PHE A 63 -14.23 4.47 -39.91
CA PHE A 63 -14.31 3.56 -38.76
C PHE A 63 -13.03 2.71 -38.59
N TYR A 64 -12.37 2.42 -39.71
CA TYR A 64 -11.07 1.76 -39.75
C TYR A 64 -10.17 2.46 -40.77
N GLU A 65 -8.86 2.27 -40.66
CA GLU A 65 -7.89 2.74 -41.66
C GLU A 65 -8.24 2.19 -43.05
N GLU A 66 -8.05 3.01 -44.10
CA GLU A 66 -8.47 2.71 -45.48
C GLU A 66 -7.53 1.73 -46.21
N GLY A 67 -7.07 0.69 -45.50
CA GLY A 67 -6.18 -0.37 -45.99
C GLY A 67 -6.73 -1.77 -45.71
N ASP A 68 -5.86 -2.72 -45.36
CA ASP A 68 -6.26 -4.05 -44.91
C ASP A 68 -6.71 -3.99 -43.44
N ILE A 69 -8.03 -3.87 -43.22
CA ILE A 69 -8.61 -3.76 -41.86
C ILE A 69 -8.26 -5.01 -41.03
N VAL A 70 -8.43 -6.19 -41.61
CA VAL A 70 -8.21 -7.46 -40.91
C VAL A 70 -6.72 -7.66 -40.64
N GLY A 71 -5.86 -7.40 -41.61
CA GLY A 71 -4.40 -7.46 -41.45
C GLY A 71 -3.90 -6.49 -40.39
N GLY A 72 -4.37 -5.24 -40.41
CA GLY A 72 -4.00 -4.22 -39.42
C GLY A 72 -4.45 -4.57 -37.99
N LEU A 73 -5.69 -5.06 -37.82
CA LEU A 73 -6.17 -5.53 -36.53
C LEU A 73 -5.42 -6.78 -36.06
N ARG A 74 -5.11 -7.73 -36.95
CA ARG A 74 -4.30 -8.91 -36.63
C ARG A 74 -2.90 -8.51 -36.17
N ALA A 75 -2.27 -7.54 -36.83
CA ALA A 75 -0.98 -6.99 -36.42
C ALA A 75 -1.05 -6.33 -35.05
N LYS A 76 -2.11 -5.55 -34.77
CA LYS A 76 -2.36 -4.97 -33.44
C LYS A 76 -2.54 -6.02 -32.34
N MET A 77 -2.92 -7.24 -32.69
CA MET A 77 -3.17 -8.36 -31.79
C MET A 77 -2.05 -9.41 -31.80
N ALA A 78 -0.95 -9.17 -32.52
CA ALA A 78 0.08 -10.17 -32.77
C ALA A 78 0.85 -10.56 -31.49
N ASP A 79 1.04 -9.60 -30.59
CA ASP A 79 1.70 -9.74 -29.29
C ASP A 79 0.74 -10.17 -28.16
N TRP A 80 -0.56 -10.27 -28.44
CA TRP A 80 -1.54 -10.57 -27.40
C TRP A 80 -1.50 -12.06 -27.08
N GLN A 81 -1.29 -12.37 -25.80
CA GLN A 81 -1.37 -13.72 -25.28
C GLN A 81 -2.54 -13.76 -24.32
N LEU A 82 -3.68 -14.22 -24.84
CA LEU A 82 -4.92 -14.36 -24.08
C LEU A 82 -5.19 -15.83 -23.82
N GLU A 83 -5.39 -16.15 -22.56
CA GLU A 83 -5.77 -17.46 -22.05
C GLU A 83 -7.28 -17.59 -21.86
N ALA A 84 -7.72 -18.80 -21.51
CA ALA A 84 -9.13 -19.03 -21.21
C ALA A 84 -9.62 -18.20 -20.01
N GLU A 85 -8.78 -17.81 -19.05
CA GLU A 85 -9.21 -17.00 -17.90
C GLU A 85 -9.31 -15.49 -18.19
N ASP A 86 -8.85 -15.07 -19.37
CA ASP A 86 -8.70 -13.66 -19.72
C ASP A 86 -9.98 -13.04 -20.29
N PHE A 87 -10.07 -11.71 -20.15
CA PHE A 87 -11.17 -10.89 -20.61
C PHE A 87 -10.70 -9.87 -21.64
N LEU A 88 -11.42 -9.81 -22.75
CA LEU A 88 -11.32 -8.73 -23.73
C LEU A 88 -12.56 -7.85 -23.63
N PHE A 89 -12.40 -6.67 -23.03
CA PHE A 89 -13.42 -5.64 -22.96
C PHE A 89 -13.34 -4.75 -24.20
N CYS A 90 -14.37 -4.80 -25.05
CA CYS A 90 -14.52 -3.94 -26.22
C CYS A 90 -15.52 -2.83 -25.91
N VAL A 91 -15.04 -1.61 -25.65
CA VAL A 91 -15.90 -0.42 -25.52
C VAL A 91 -16.13 0.15 -26.93
N GLY A 92 -17.37 0.07 -27.39
CA GLY A 92 -17.75 0.30 -28.78
C GLY A 92 -17.43 -0.91 -29.67
N ILE A 93 -18.43 -1.37 -30.44
CA ILE A 93 -18.29 -2.53 -31.34
C ILE A 93 -17.69 -2.13 -32.70
N GLY A 94 -17.87 -0.88 -33.13
CA GLY A 94 -17.52 -0.43 -34.48
C GLY A 94 -18.33 -1.20 -35.53
N LEU A 95 -17.65 -1.84 -36.49
CA LEU A 95 -18.28 -2.81 -37.41
C LEU A 95 -18.11 -4.28 -36.95
N GLY A 96 -17.55 -4.51 -35.77
CA GLY A 96 -17.39 -5.83 -35.15
C GLY A 96 -16.15 -6.62 -35.58
N TYR A 97 -15.25 -6.05 -36.39
CA TYR A 97 -14.03 -6.74 -36.84
C TYR A 97 -13.12 -7.18 -35.68
N MET A 98 -12.91 -6.32 -34.67
CA MET A 98 -12.04 -6.63 -33.53
C MET A 98 -12.54 -7.84 -32.72
N PRO A 99 -13.76 -7.85 -32.14
CA PRO A 99 -14.24 -9.01 -31.39
C PRO A 99 -14.41 -10.26 -32.25
N LEU A 100 -14.77 -10.12 -33.55
CA LEU A 100 -14.85 -11.25 -34.49
C LEU A 100 -13.49 -11.90 -34.76
N LEU A 101 -12.42 -11.10 -34.84
CA LEU A 101 -11.06 -11.62 -34.99
C LEU A 101 -10.60 -12.29 -33.70
N ALA A 102 -10.83 -11.68 -32.55
CA ALA A 102 -10.47 -12.24 -31.25
C ALA A 102 -11.10 -13.63 -31.02
N CYS A 103 -12.38 -13.82 -31.35
CA CYS A 103 -13.03 -15.13 -31.16
C CYS A 103 -12.54 -16.22 -32.14
N ARG A 104 -11.87 -15.84 -33.24
CA ARG A 104 -11.34 -16.77 -34.27
C ARG A 104 -9.85 -17.06 -34.10
N GLN A 105 -9.08 -16.07 -33.66
CA GLN A 105 -7.62 -16.12 -33.63
C GLN A 105 -7.08 -16.83 -32.39
N PHE A 106 -7.71 -16.62 -31.22
CA PHE A 106 -7.21 -17.19 -29.97
C PHE A 106 -7.76 -18.60 -29.73
N ALA A 107 -6.89 -19.59 -29.83
CA ALA A 107 -7.22 -20.99 -29.56
C ALA A 107 -7.73 -21.21 -28.12
N ALA A 108 -7.24 -20.42 -27.16
CA ALA A 108 -7.63 -20.50 -25.75
C ALA A 108 -9.06 -19.99 -25.48
N LYS A 109 -9.70 -19.33 -26.46
CA LYS A 109 -11.07 -18.82 -26.37
C LYS A 109 -11.29 -17.92 -25.15
N PRO A 110 -10.73 -16.70 -25.09
CA PRO A 110 -10.93 -15.75 -23.98
C PRO A 110 -12.38 -15.28 -23.88
N HIS A 111 -12.78 -14.72 -22.73
CA HIS A 111 -14.11 -14.13 -22.57
C HIS A 111 -14.16 -12.77 -23.26
N ILE A 112 -15.15 -12.54 -24.12
CA ILE A 112 -15.29 -11.27 -24.87
C ILE A 112 -16.50 -10.52 -24.32
N VAL A 113 -16.28 -9.29 -23.89
CA VAL A 113 -17.32 -8.41 -23.34
C VAL A 113 -17.43 -7.19 -24.24
N VAL A 114 -18.52 -7.09 -25.00
CA VAL A 114 -18.76 -5.94 -25.87
C VAL A 114 -19.76 -5.00 -25.19
N ILE A 115 -19.37 -3.74 -25.01
CA ILE A 115 -20.18 -2.69 -24.39
C ILE A 115 -20.37 -1.60 -25.45
N GLU A 116 -21.54 -1.58 -26.10
CA GLU A 116 -21.87 -0.60 -27.14
C GLU A 116 -22.88 0.42 -26.61
N PRO A 117 -22.49 1.70 -26.44
CA PRO A 117 -23.42 2.72 -25.96
C PRO A 117 -24.52 3.07 -26.97
N ASN A 118 -24.33 2.82 -28.26
CA ASN A 118 -25.18 3.30 -29.33
C ASN A 118 -25.82 2.14 -30.15
N PRO A 119 -27.16 1.97 -30.09
CA PRO A 119 -27.88 0.94 -30.86
C PRO A 119 -27.71 1.04 -32.38
N GLU A 120 -27.60 2.26 -32.92
CA GLU A 120 -27.46 2.51 -34.35
C GLU A 120 -26.12 1.98 -34.87
N ILE A 121 -25.04 2.07 -34.08
CA ILE A 121 -23.73 1.49 -34.41
C ILE A 121 -23.77 -0.04 -34.45
N LEU A 122 -24.43 -0.68 -33.48
CA LEU A 122 -24.62 -2.14 -33.51
C LEU A 122 -25.44 -2.56 -34.75
N CYS A 123 -26.51 -1.83 -35.07
CA CYS A 123 -27.30 -2.07 -36.28
C CYS A 123 -26.43 -1.96 -37.54
N LEU A 124 -25.55 -0.97 -37.60
CA LEU A 124 -24.60 -0.76 -38.69
C LEU A 124 -23.63 -1.94 -38.83
N ALA A 125 -23.08 -2.43 -37.73
CA ALA A 125 -22.21 -3.60 -37.70
C ALA A 125 -22.93 -4.85 -38.26
N LEU A 126 -24.15 -5.11 -37.79
CA LEU A 126 -24.98 -6.25 -38.21
C LEU A 126 -25.36 -6.20 -39.70
N ARG A 127 -25.39 -5.01 -40.32
CA ARG A 127 -25.64 -4.82 -41.76
C ARG A 127 -24.39 -4.92 -42.62
N SER A 128 -23.22 -4.68 -42.02
CA SER A 128 -21.95 -4.53 -42.75
C SER A 128 -21.11 -5.80 -42.77
N VAL A 129 -21.10 -6.55 -41.66
CA VAL A 129 -20.19 -7.68 -41.44
C VAL A 129 -20.99 -8.91 -41.04
N ASP A 130 -20.61 -10.09 -41.52
CA ASP A 130 -21.16 -11.36 -41.05
C ASP A 130 -20.63 -11.67 -39.65
N LEU A 131 -21.43 -11.34 -38.63
CA LEU A 131 -21.11 -11.47 -37.22
C LEU A 131 -21.64 -12.77 -36.62
N ARG A 132 -22.30 -13.65 -37.39
CA ARG A 132 -22.79 -14.95 -36.88
C ARG A 132 -21.75 -15.74 -36.10
N PRO A 133 -20.46 -15.84 -36.49
CA PRO A 133 -19.45 -16.56 -35.72
C PRO A 133 -19.19 -15.94 -34.35
N LEU A 134 -19.20 -14.60 -34.27
CA LEU A 134 -19.08 -13.88 -33.01
C LEU A 134 -20.34 -14.08 -32.16
N LEU A 135 -21.53 -13.96 -32.74
CA LEU A 135 -22.80 -14.13 -32.03
C LEU A 135 -23.01 -15.58 -31.54
N ALA A 136 -22.45 -16.56 -32.25
CA ALA A 136 -22.43 -17.97 -31.85
C ALA A 136 -21.34 -18.31 -30.81
N TYR A 137 -20.40 -17.39 -30.55
CA TYR A 137 -19.26 -17.64 -29.68
C TYR A 137 -19.68 -17.71 -28.21
N GLU A 138 -19.66 -18.91 -27.60
CA GLU A 138 -20.22 -19.20 -26.26
C GLU A 138 -19.77 -18.26 -25.14
N ARG A 139 -18.60 -17.64 -25.26
CA ARG A 139 -18.01 -16.74 -24.24
C ARG A 139 -18.11 -15.25 -24.59
N LEU A 140 -19.08 -14.88 -25.41
CA LEU A 140 -19.47 -13.49 -25.66
C LEU A 140 -20.56 -13.01 -24.68
N ASP A 141 -20.35 -11.88 -24.03
CA ASP A 141 -21.42 -11.04 -23.48
C ASP A 141 -21.52 -9.74 -24.28
N LEU A 142 -22.75 -9.30 -24.55
CA LEU A 142 -23.04 -8.08 -25.29
C LEU A 142 -23.97 -7.19 -24.46
N TYR A 143 -23.58 -5.94 -24.24
CA TYR A 143 -24.37 -4.92 -23.54
C TYR A 143 -24.61 -3.74 -24.48
N LEU A 144 -25.86 -3.26 -24.52
CA LEU A 144 -26.29 -2.19 -25.42
C LEU A 144 -27.05 -1.11 -24.66
N GLY A 145 -26.64 0.14 -24.82
CA GLY A 145 -27.43 1.30 -24.38
C GLY A 145 -26.60 2.48 -23.84
N PRO A 146 -27.18 3.69 -23.82
CA PRO A 146 -26.44 4.91 -23.48
C PRO A 146 -26.12 5.05 -21.98
N ASN A 147 -26.87 4.37 -21.11
CA ASN A 147 -26.76 4.44 -19.66
C ASN A 147 -26.61 3.03 -19.08
N LEU A 148 -25.43 2.44 -19.25
CA LEU A 148 -25.15 1.08 -18.78
C LEU A 148 -24.60 1.10 -17.34
N PRO A 149 -25.08 0.22 -16.45
CA PRO A 149 -24.56 0.11 -15.10
C PRO A 149 -23.23 -0.65 -15.12
N VAL A 150 -22.14 0.05 -15.45
CA VAL A 150 -20.80 -0.55 -15.63
C VAL A 150 -20.34 -1.30 -14.38
N SER A 151 -20.63 -0.76 -13.19
CA SER A 151 -20.32 -1.43 -11.92
C SER A 151 -20.92 -2.83 -11.86
N ASP A 152 -22.17 -2.98 -12.28
CA ASP A 152 -22.91 -4.25 -12.23
C ASP A 152 -22.41 -5.21 -13.31
N ILE A 153 -22.11 -4.68 -14.50
CA ILE A 153 -21.50 -5.44 -15.60
C ILE A 153 -20.17 -6.05 -15.14
N VAL A 154 -19.29 -5.24 -14.56
CA VAL A 154 -17.98 -5.70 -14.08
C VAL A 154 -18.15 -6.66 -12.89
N ALA A 155 -19.04 -6.33 -11.94
CA ALA A 155 -19.30 -7.16 -10.76
C ALA A 155 -19.84 -8.56 -11.12
N LYS A 156 -20.59 -8.72 -12.23
CA LYS A 156 -21.07 -10.01 -12.74
C LYS A 156 -19.95 -11.03 -12.91
N TYR A 157 -18.78 -10.59 -13.34
CA TYR A 157 -17.63 -11.45 -13.59
C TYR A 157 -16.86 -11.82 -12.31
N GLY A 158 -17.08 -11.04 -11.25
CA GLY A 158 -16.57 -11.31 -9.90
C GLY A 158 -15.08 -11.65 -9.89
N GLU A 159 -14.75 -12.78 -9.29
CA GLU A 159 -13.37 -13.19 -9.05
C GLU A 159 -12.60 -13.51 -10.34
N ARG A 160 -13.28 -13.80 -11.45
CA ARG A 160 -12.61 -14.11 -12.73
C ARG A 160 -11.79 -12.93 -13.25
N LEU A 161 -12.23 -11.71 -12.97
CA LEU A 161 -11.49 -10.49 -13.31
C LEU A 161 -10.25 -10.29 -12.44
N PHE A 162 -10.14 -10.97 -11.30
CA PHE A 162 -8.99 -10.80 -10.42
C PHE A 162 -7.77 -11.56 -10.94
N PHE A 163 -8.00 -12.59 -11.75
CA PHE A 163 -7.00 -13.59 -12.09
C PHE A 163 -6.52 -13.52 -13.53
N GLY A 164 -7.41 -13.21 -14.47
CA GLY A 164 -7.11 -13.11 -15.89
C GLY A 164 -6.64 -11.72 -16.31
N LYS A 165 -5.96 -11.66 -17.45
CA LYS A 165 -5.65 -10.40 -18.13
C LYS A 165 -6.96 -9.73 -18.55
N ASN A 166 -7.18 -8.51 -18.07
CA ASN A 166 -8.33 -7.70 -18.44
C ASN A 166 -7.90 -6.66 -19.47
N ARG A 167 -7.90 -7.05 -20.75
CA ARG A 167 -7.48 -6.16 -21.83
C ARG A 167 -8.67 -5.31 -22.28
N LEU A 168 -8.50 -4.00 -22.25
CA LEU A 168 -9.49 -3.03 -22.72
C LEU A 168 -9.13 -2.55 -24.13
N VAL A 169 -10.12 -2.53 -25.02
CA VAL A 169 -10.00 -2.00 -26.37
C VAL A 169 -11.16 -1.06 -26.62
N SER A 170 -10.84 0.16 -27.03
CA SER A 170 -11.84 1.18 -27.35
C SER A 170 -11.87 1.44 -28.85
N HIS A 171 -13.06 1.48 -29.44
CA HIS A 171 -13.23 1.84 -30.84
C HIS A 171 -13.07 3.36 -31.04
N GLY A 172 -11.88 3.78 -31.49
CA GLY A 172 -11.50 5.20 -31.63
C GLY A 172 -12.52 6.06 -32.41
N PRO A 173 -13.03 5.63 -33.58
CA PRO A 173 -14.02 6.42 -34.30
C PRO A 173 -15.38 6.51 -33.61
N SER A 174 -15.82 5.49 -32.86
CA SER A 174 -17.03 5.62 -32.02
C SER A 174 -16.83 6.65 -30.91
N ARG A 175 -15.60 6.76 -30.37
CA ARG A 175 -15.23 7.80 -29.41
C ARG A 175 -15.32 9.21 -30.01
N LEU A 176 -14.96 9.39 -31.28
CA LEU A 176 -15.05 10.70 -31.96
C LEU A 176 -16.50 11.13 -32.25
N LEU A 177 -17.39 10.18 -32.54
CA LEU A 177 -18.79 10.45 -32.89
C LEU A 177 -19.66 10.80 -31.68
N TYR A 178 -19.29 10.31 -30.48
CA TYR A 178 -20.13 10.39 -29.27
C TYR A 178 -19.36 10.87 -28.02
N GLN A 179 -18.36 11.73 -28.24
CA GLN A 179 -17.25 12.14 -27.35
C GLN A 179 -17.51 12.05 -25.84
N GLU A 180 -18.41 12.84 -25.27
CA GLU A 180 -18.53 12.91 -23.80
C GLU A 180 -19.08 11.63 -23.18
N LYS A 181 -20.15 11.06 -23.74
CA LYS A 181 -20.78 9.83 -23.21
C LYS A 181 -19.86 8.62 -23.37
N PHE A 182 -19.17 8.52 -24.51
CA PHE A 182 -18.24 7.42 -24.75
C PHE A 182 -17.02 7.49 -23.82
N LYS A 183 -16.46 8.69 -23.61
CA LYS A 183 -15.32 8.90 -22.71
C LYS A 183 -15.70 8.61 -21.26
N SER A 184 -16.90 8.99 -20.82
CA SER A 184 -17.41 8.63 -19.49
C SER A 184 -17.49 7.11 -19.32
N LEU A 185 -18.12 6.42 -20.27
CA LEU A 185 -18.25 4.96 -20.26
C LEU A 185 -16.89 4.24 -20.23
N GLU A 186 -15.95 4.68 -21.06
CA GLU A 186 -14.59 4.14 -21.10
C GLU A 186 -13.89 4.29 -19.74
N ASN A 187 -13.97 5.49 -19.14
CA ASN A 187 -13.41 5.74 -17.81
C ASN A 187 -14.06 4.86 -16.74
N ASP A 188 -15.38 4.71 -16.78
CA ASP A 188 -16.12 3.89 -15.82
C ASP A 188 -15.69 2.41 -15.92
N VAL A 189 -15.48 1.89 -17.14
CA VAL A 189 -15.01 0.50 -17.35
C VAL A 189 -13.59 0.34 -16.84
N VAL A 190 -12.68 1.26 -17.18
CA VAL A 190 -11.28 1.24 -16.68
C VAL A 190 -11.25 1.24 -15.16
N GLU A 191 -12.01 2.13 -14.53
CA GLU A 191 -11.98 2.29 -13.08
C GLU A 191 -12.55 1.07 -12.37
N ASN A 192 -13.67 0.50 -12.85
CA ASN A 192 -14.25 -0.70 -12.24
C ASN A 192 -13.34 -1.94 -12.41
N ILE A 193 -12.66 -2.09 -13.55
CA ILE A 193 -11.64 -3.15 -13.73
C ILE A 193 -10.47 -2.95 -12.77
N ARG A 194 -10.00 -1.70 -12.60
CA ARG A 194 -8.94 -1.36 -11.66
C ARG A 194 -9.33 -1.68 -10.22
N ILE A 195 -10.54 -1.31 -9.80
CA ILE A 195 -11.10 -1.62 -8.48
C ILE A 195 -11.12 -3.14 -8.26
N ALA A 196 -11.64 -3.91 -9.22
CA ALA A 196 -11.68 -5.37 -9.14
C ALA A 196 -10.27 -5.96 -8.96
N ARG A 197 -9.29 -5.50 -9.74
CA ARG A 197 -7.90 -5.97 -9.63
C ARG A 197 -7.27 -5.63 -8.27
N ASN A 198 -7.51 -4.42 -7.76
CA ASN A 198 -6.99 -4.01 -6.45
C ASN A 198 -7.58 -4.86 -5.32
N ILE A 199 -8.89 -5.14 -5.36
CA ILE A 199 -9.54 -6.05 -4.42
C ILE A 199 -8.90 -7.45 -4.47
N GLY A 200 -8.67 -7.96 -5.69
CA GLY A 200 -7.98 -9.24 -5.89
C GLY A 200 -6.57 -9.26 -5.31
N TYR A 201 -5.79 -8.21 -5.54
CA TYR A 201 -4.44 -8.06 -5.00
C TYR A 201 -4.42 -8.06 -3.46
N THR A 202 -5.29 -7.27 -2.83
CA THR A 202 -5.41 -7.24 -1.37
C THR A 202 -5.86 -8.60 -0.83
N ALA A 203 -6.84 -9.27 -1.46
CA ALA A 203 -7.26 -10.60 -1.04
C ALA A 203 -6.13 -11.63 -1.15
N LYS A 204 -5.32 -11.58 -2.22
CA LYS A 204 -4.16 -12.45 -2.43
C LYS A 204 -3.10 -12.30 -1.34
N HIS A 205 -2.72 -11.05 -1.04
CA HIS A 205 -1.56 -10.77 -0.21
C HIS A 205 -1.89 -10.54 1.27
N ALA A 206 -3.08 -10.03 1.58
CA ALA A 206 -3.48 -9.66 2.93
C ALA A 206 -4.75 -10.38 3.43
N GLY A 207 -5.44 -11.19 2.60
CA GLY A 207 -6.74 -11.78 2.96
C GLY A 207 -6.74 -12.60 4.25
N LYS A 208 -5.73 -13.45 4.47
CA LYS A 208 -5.58 -14.22 5.72
C LYS A 208 -5.31 -13.33 6.94
N MET A 209 -4.53 -12.26 6.77
CA MET A 209 -4.25 -11.29 7.84
C MET A 209 -5.52 -10.51 8.21
N ILE A 210 -6.25 -10.00 7.21
CA ILE A 210 -7.54 -9.32 7.41
C ILE A 210 -8.51 -10.22 8.17
N PHE A 211 -8.61 -11.49 7.78
CA PHE A 211 -9.43 -12.46 8.48
C PHE A 211 -8.97 -12.66 9.94
N ALA A 212 -7.67 -12.92 10.16
CA ALA A 212 -7.12 -13.11 11.50
C ALA A 212 -7.33 -11.88 12.41
N ASN A 213 -7.16 -10.68 11.88
CA ASN A 213 -7.41 -9.42 12.58
C ASN A 213 -8.89 -9.29 12.96
N THR A 214 -9.78 -9.55 12.00
CA THR A 214 -11.24 -9.54 12.21
C THR A 214 -11.59 -10.45 13.40
N MET A 215 -11.07 -11.68 13.42
CA MET A 215 -11.34 -12.64 14.49
C MET A 215 -10.85 -12.16 15.85
N LYS A 216 -9.64 -11.59 15.92
CA LYS A 216 -9.07 -11.04 17.16
C LYS A 216 -9.85 -9.83 17.69
N ASN A 217 -10.44 -9.03 16.80
CA ASN A 217 -11.19 -7.82 17.16
C ASN A 217 -12.65 -8.09 17.54
N LEU A 218 -13.18 -9.30 17.33
CA LEU A 218 -14.56 -9.66 17.70
C LEU A 218 -14.86 -9.47 19.19
N SER A 219 -13.86 -9.61 20.08
CA SER A 219 -14.04 -9.32 21.51
C SER A 219 -14.38 -7.85 21.75
N SER A 220 -13.69 -6.94 21.05
CA SER A 220 -13.88 -5.50 21.19
C SER A 220 -15.12 -4.98 20.46
N LEU A 221 -15.61 -5.69 19.43
CA LEU A 221 -16.85 -5.36 18.71
C LEU A 221 -18.04 -5.23 19.68
N PHE A 222 -18.15 -6.16 20.63
CA PHE A 222 -19.26 -6.20 21.60
C PHE A 222 -18.93 -5.48 22.91
N SER A 223 -17.95 -4.58 22.92
CA SER A 223 -17.56 -3.81 24.12
C SER A 223 -18.18 -2.42 24.19
N GLY A 224 -19.04 -2.05 23.24
CA GLY A 224 -19.70 -0.75 23.17
C GLY A 224 -20.95 -0.75 22.29
N PRO A 225 -21.53 0.43 22.05
CA PRO A 225 -22.70 0.59 21.19
C PRO A 225 -22.33 0.33 19.72
N ASP A 226 -23.31 -0.13 18.94
CA ASP A 226 -23.18 -0.12 17.48
C ASP A 226 -23.27 1.31 16.95
N LEU A 227 -22.63 1.58 15.81
CA LEU A 227 -22.59 2.92 15.23
C LEU A 227 -24.00 3.49 15.02
N ARG A 228 -24.98 2.65 14.64
CA ARG A 228 -26.35 3.07 14.27
C ARG A 228 -27.11 3.67 15.43
N SER A 229 -26.90 3.13 16.62
CA SER A 229 -27.45 3.70 17.86
C SER A 229 -26.96 5.14 18.16
N LEU A 230 -25.86 5.56 17.52
CA LEU A 230 -25.25 6.88 17.68
C LEU A 230 -25.62 7.87 16.57
N GLU A 231 -26.44 7.45 15.60
CA GLU A 231 -26.87 8.30 14.49
C GLU A 231 -27.54 9.59 15.00
N GLY A 232 -27.07 10.75 14.53
CA GLY A 232 -27.61 12.05 14.89
C GLY A 232 -27.35 12.51 16.33
N ARG A 233 -26.58 11.76 17.15
CA ARG A 233 -26.25 12.16 18.53
C ARG A 233 -25.44 13.45 18.61
N PHE A 234 -24.72 13.79 17.55
CA PHE A 234 -23.95 15.02 17.43
C PHE A 234 -24.60 16.03 16.49
N LYS A 235 -25.92 15.94 16.26
CA LYS A 235 -26.64 16.89 15.40
C LYS A 235 -26.48 18.32 15.92
N GLY A 236 -25.98 19.20 15.04
CA GLY A 236 -25.71 20.61 15.36
C GLY A 236 -24.42 20.86 16.14
N CYS A 237 -23.62 19.82 16.41
CA CYS A 237 -22.27 19.94 16.95
C CYS A 237 -21.26 20.08 15.80
N PRO A 238 -20.41 21.12 15.78
CA PRO A 238 -19.30 21.20 14.84
C PRO A 238 -18.33 20.03 15.07
N ALA A 239 -17.86 19.40 14.00
CA ALA A 239 -16.83 18.36 14.08
C ALA A 239 -15.57 18.79 13.34
N ILE A 240 -14.42 18.51 13.93
CA ILE A 240 -13.08 18.72 13.37
C ILE A 240 -12.49 17.34 13.08
N CYS A 241 -12.37 17.00 11.81
CA CYS A 241 -11.73 15.78 11.33
C CYS A 241 -10.24 16.07 11.10
N VAL A 242 -9.39 15.48 11.94
CA VAL A 242 -7.96 15.77 11.95
C VAL A 242 -7.17 14.63 11.31
N ALA A 243 -6.36 14.96 10.30
CA ALA A 243 -5.42 14.06 9.64
C ALA A 243 -3.99 14.59 9.69
N ALA A 244 -3.03 13.74 9.29
CA ALA A 244 -1.61 13.95 9.53
C ALA A 244 -0.87 14.74 8.43
N GLY A 245 -1.59 15.42 7.55
CA GLY A 245 -0.99 16.19 6.46
C GLY A 245 -0.19 17.38 6.96
N PRO A 246 0.74 17.92 6.14
CA PRO A 246 1.70 18.91 6.61
C PRO A 246 1.09 20.23 7.11
N SER A 247 -0.11 20.63 6.65
CA SER A 247 -0.76 21.86 7.13
C SER A 247 -1.11 21.80 8.62
N LEU A 248 -1.25 20.61 9.21
CA LEU A 248 -1.61 20.43 10.62
C LEU A 248 -0.68 21.20 11.55
N ASP A 249 0.63 21.26 11.26
CA ASP A 249 1.62 21.95 12.10
C ASP A 249 1.22 23.42 12.38
N LYS A 250 0.56 24.09 11.42
CA LYS A 250 0.14 25.50 11.53
C LYS A 250 -1.13 25.66 12.36
N ASP A 251 -1.96 24.62 12.41
CA ASP A 251 -3.28 24.64 13.04
C ASP A 251 -3.26 24.16 14.50
N LEU A 252 -2.18 23.52 14.98
CA LEU A 252 -2.06 22.97 16.34
C LEU A 252 -2.38 24.00 17.44
N ALA A 253 -1.87 25.23 17.33
CA ALA A 253 -2.12 26.28 18.31
C ALA A 253 -3.61 26.66 18.39
N CYS A 254 -4.30 26.68 17.24
CA CYS A 254 -5.73 26.96 17.16
C CYS A 254 -6.55 25.75 17.66
N LEU A 255 -6.17 24.52 17.29
CA LEU A 255 -6.81 23.29 17.78
C LEU A 255 -6.78 23.19 19.30
N LYS A 256 -5.69 23.62 19.94
CA LYS A 256 -5.58 23.67 21.41
C LYS A 256 -6.63 24.58 22.06
N ALA A 257 -7.05 25.63 21.37
CA ALA A 257 -8.07 26.55 21.86
C ALA A 257 -9.51 26.01 21.69
N VAL A 258 -9.72 24.94 20.91
CA VAL A 258 -11.07 24.38 20.66
C VAL A 258 -11.72 23.91 21.96
N GLY A 259 -10.98 23.17 22.79
CA GLY A 259 -11.54 22.54 24.00
C GLY A 259 -12.70 21.60 23.64
N ASN A 260 -13.81 21.69 24.40
CA ASN A 260 -15.01 20.88 24.17
C ASN A 260 -16.01 21.48 23.18
N ARG A 261 -15.69 22.61 22.53
CA ARG A 261 -16.62 23.35 21.65
C ARG A 261 -16.88 22.67 20.30
N ALA A 262 -16.03 21.71 19.92
CA ALA A 262 -16.18 20.93 18.69
C ALA A 262 -15.77 19.48 18.93
N LEU A 263 -16.46 18.54 18.27
CA LEU A 263 -16.09 17.13 18.30
C LEU A 263 -14.78 16.96 17.52
N ILE A 264 -13.73 16.47 18.17
CA ILE A 264 -12.43 16.24 17.52
C ILE A 264 -12.33 14.75 17.19
N VAL A 265 -12.44 14.41 15.90
CA VAL A 265 -12.29 13.06 15.38
C VAL A 265 -10.93 12.96 14.70
N CYS A 266 -9.99 12.29 15.36
CA CYS A 266 -8.58 12.27 14.95
C CYS A 266 -8.21 10.93 14.33
N ALA A 267 -7.63 10.95 13.13
CA ALA A 267 -6.96 9.79 12.56
C ALA A 267 -5.75 9.38 13.42
N ASP A 268 -5.49 8.08 13.54
CA ASP A 268 -4.36 7.53 14.30
C ASP A 268 -3.00 8.16 13.94
N SER A 269 -2.81 8.54 12.68
CA SER A 269 -1.60 9.17 12.14
C SER A 269 -1.34 10.58 12.69
N ALA A 270 -2.37 11.28 13.16
CA ALA A 270 -2.29 12.63 13.69
C ALA A 270 -2.31 12.68 15.23
N VAL A 271 -2.66 11.57 15.90
CA VAL A 271 -2.81 11.49 17.36
C VAL A 271 -1.60 12.03 18.09
N ARG A 272 -0.40 11.60 17.66
CA ARG A 272 0.85 12.00 18.28
C ARG A 272 1.11 13.50 18.18
N SER A 273 0.82 14.12 17.03
CA SER A 273 0.97 15.57 16.82
C SER A 273 0.08 16.35 17.79
N LEU A 274 -1.17 15.90 17.97
CA LEU A 274 -2.10 16.53 18.91
C LEU A 274 -1.66 16.34 20.37
N VAL A 275 -1.38 15.10 20.75
CA VAL A 275 -1.07 14.72 22.14
C VAL A 275 0.22 15.35 22.64
N ASN A 276 1.20 15.60 21.76
CA ASN A 276 2.42 16.33 22.10
C ASN A 276 2.17 17.80 22.49
N GLU A 277 1.19 18.44 21.86
CA GLU A 277 0.79 19.83 22.14
C GLU A 277 -0.20 19.94 23.33
N GLY A 278 -0.52 18.80 23.97
CA GLY A 278 -1.50 18.72 25.05
C GLY A 278 -2.95 18.76 24.54
N ILE A 279 -3.18 18.46 23.26
CA ILE A 279 -4.51 18.38 22.66
C ILE A 279 -4.98 16.94 22.78
N ARG A 280 -6.11 16.73 23.44
CA ARG A 280 -6.72 15.41 23.61
C ARG A 280 -7.89 15.27 22.64
N PRO A 281 -7.80 14.37 21.64
CA PRO A 281 -8.93 14.14 20.74
C PRO A 281 -10.10 13.49 21.49
N HIS A 282 -11.32 13.82 21.08
CA HIS A 282 -12.53 13.22 21.64
C HIS A 282 -12.72 11.78 21.14
N MET A 283 -12.43 11.56 19.86
CA MET A 283 -12.45 10.26 19.21
C MET A 283 -11.14 10.03 18.45
N VAL A 284 -10.60 8.82 18.53
CA VAL A 284 -9.44 8.35 17.76
C VAL A 284 -9.90 7.28 16.80
N VAL A 285 -9.44 7.36 15.55
CA VAL A 285 -9.87 6.45 14.49
C VAL A 285 -8.71 5.61 13.96
N THR A 286 -8.89 4.30 13.87
CA THR A 286 -7.90 3.35 13.36
C THR A 286 -8.53 2.37 12.37
N THR A 287 -7.89 2.18 11.22
CA THR A 287 -8.39 1.30 10.14
C THR A 287 -7.29 0.40 9.55
N ASP A 288 -6.03 0.81 9.62
CA ASP A 288 -4.92 0.08 9.03
C ASP A 288 -4.71 -1.27 9.73
N MET A 289 -4.56 -2.32 8.91
CA MET A 289 -4.45 -3.72 9.31
C MET A 289 -3.02 -4.14 9.71
N ASN A 290 -2.01 -3.34 9.35
CA ASN A 290 -0.60 -3.72 9.48
C ASN A 290 -0.11 -3.57 10.93
N PRO A 291 0.71 -4.50 11.45
CA PRO A 291 1.24 -4.43 12.82
C PRO A 291 1.98 -3.13 13.14
N VAL A 292 2.72 -2.58 12.16
CA VAL A 292 3.47 -1.33 12.31
C VAL A 292 2.57 -0.14 12.65
N ASN A 293 1.27 -0.21 12.35
CA ASN A 293 0.31 0.84 12.65
C ASN A 293 0.19 1.14 14.15
N PHE A 294 0.49 0.16 15.02
CA PHE A 294 0.43 0.35 16.47
C PHE A 294 1.38 1.43 16.96
N GLU A 295 2.50 1.63 16.28
CA GLU A 295 3.52 2.62 16.64
C GLU A 295 2.97 4.06 16.61
N LYS A 296 1.93 4.33 15.81
CA LYS A 296 1.25 5.63 15.79
C LYS A 296 0.58 5.98 17.12
N LEU A 297 0.11 4.97 17.86
CA LEU A 297 -0.66 5.14 19.11
C LEU A 297 0.14 4.81 20.37
N ARG A 298 1.10 3.88 20.28
CA ARG A 298 1.78 3.24 21.42
C ARG A 298 2.25 4.20 22.51
N THR A 299 2.84 5.33 22.11
CA THR A 299 3.42 6.35 23.01
C THR A 299 2.38 7.32 23.60
N SER A 300 1.17 7.33 23.04
CA SER A 300 0.09 8.25 23.41
C SER A 300 -1.04 7.60 24.21
N LEU A 301 -1.05 6.26 24.32
CA LEU A 301 -2.16 5.48 24.91
C LEU A 301 -2.63 5.97 26.28
N ASP A 302 -1.70 6.27 27.20
CA ASP A 302 -2.03 6.73 28.56
C ASP A 302 -2.77 8.08 28.55
N ARG A 303 -2.47 8.94 27.58
CA ARG A 303 -3.10 10.26 27.41
C ARG A 303 -4.45 10.19 26.70
N LEU A 304 -4.85 9.02 26.20
CA LEU A 304 -6.07 8.80 25.42
C LEU A 304 -7.17 8.09 26.21
N ARG A 305 -6.99 7.84 27.52
CA ARG A 305 -7.89 7.02 28.37
C ARG A 305 -9.37 7.42 28.36
N GLU A 306 -9.69 8.69 28.16
CA GLU A 306 -11.10 9.15 28.13
C GLU A 306 -11.61 9.38 26.69
N SER A 307 -10.80 9.05 25.68
CA SER A 307 -11.14 9.22 24.26
C SER A 307 -11.86 7.96 23.79
N ALA A 308 -12.82 8.12 22.88
CA ALA A 308 -13.45 6.96 22.25
C ALA A 308 -12.56 6.41 21.13
N LEU A 309 -12.45 5.09 21.05
CA LEU A 309 -11.84 4.41 19.92
C LEU A 309 -12.91 4.06 18.89
N VAL A 310 -12.73 4.57 17.68
CA VAL A 310 -13.49 4.14 16.50
C VAL A 310 -12.56 3.28 15.66
N PHE A 311 -12.89 2.00 15.47
CA PHE A 311 -11.98 1.07 14.82
C PHE A 311 -12.67 0.25 13.73
N SER A 312 -11.98 0.07 12.61
CA SER A 312 -12.38 -0.93 11.63
C SER A 312 -12.18 -2.32 12.22
N ILE A 313 -13.11 -3.26 12.02
CA ILE A 313 -12.94 -4.62 12.53
C ILE A 313 -11.70 -5.32 11.95
N GLU A 314 -11.24 -4.92 10.78
CA GLU A 314 -10.03 -5.42 10.09
C GLU A 314 -8.72 -4.78 10.58
N ALA A 315 -8.81 -3.72 11.41
CA ALA A 315 -7.66 -2.97 11.88
C ALA A 315 -6.69 -3.86 12.68
N ASN A 316 -5.44 -3.41 12.79
CA ASN A 316 -4.43 -4.09 13.58
C ASN A 316 -4.92 -4.34 15.02
N PRO A 317 -4.95 -5.60 15.51
CA PRO A 317 -5.51 -5.94 16.81
C PRO A 317 -4.83 -5.26 17.99
N ASP A 318 -3.54 -4.92 17.87
CA ASP A 318 -2.82 -4.19 18.91
C ASP A 318 -3.37 -2.76 19.09
N ASN A 319 -3.75 -2.08 18.01
CA ASN A 319 -4.40 -0.78 18.07
C ASN A 319 -5.74 -0.84 18.81
N VAL A 320 -6.41 -2.00 18.78
CA VAL A 320 -7.72 -2.19 19.41
C VAL A 320 -7.58 -2.69 20.85
N GLY A 321 -6.91 -3.83 21.05
CA GLY A 321 -6.79 -4.50 22.36
C GLY A 321 -5.96 -3.75 23.38
N LYS A 322 -4.94 -2.99 22.93
CA LYS A 322 -4.04 -2.22 23.82
C LYS A 322 -4.47 -0.76 23.99
N PHE A 323 -5.49 -0.29 23.26
CA PHE A 323 -6.04 1.05 23.49
C PHE A 323 -6.70 1.13 24.87
N LEU A 324 -6.29 2.09 25.69
CA LEU A 324 -6.68 2.15 27.10
C LEU A 324 -8.03 2.82 27.34
N GLY A 325 -8.60 3.47 26.31
CA GLY A 325 -9.95 4.03 26.40
C GLY A 325 -11.03 2.95 26.43
N GLN A 326 -12.02 3.17 27.30
CA GLN A 326 -13.14 2.24 27.51
C GLN A 326 -14.23 2.40 26.43
N ARG A 327 -14.40 3.61 25.90
CA ARG A 327 -15.42 3.95 24.92
C ARG A 327 -15.01 3.41 23.54
N ARG A 328 -15.85 2.58 22.93
CA ARG A 328 -15.50 1.83 21.71
C ARG A 328 -16.67 1.81 20.73
N ILE A 329 -16.35 2.00 19.45
CA ILE A 329 -17.28 1.93 18.33
C ILE A 329 -16.59 1.14 17.22
N ALA A 330 -17.14 -0.01 16.86
CA ALA A 330 -16.67 -0.75 15.70
C ALA A 330 -17.33 -0.22 14.43
N VAL A 331 -16.55 -0.09 13.37
CA VAL A 331 -17.01 0.26 12.03
C VAL A 331 -16.52 -0.76 11.01
N THR A 332 -17.17 -0.80 9.85
CA THR A 332 -16.69 -1.58 8.71
C THR A 332 -17.23 -0.96 7.42
N SER A 333 -16.54 -1.18 6.32
CA SER A 333 -17.02 -0.81 4.99
C SER A 333 -17.63 -1.99 4.23
N LYS A 334 -17.06 -3.21 4.31
CA LYS A 334 -17.56 -4.46 3.67
C LYS A 334 -17.01 -5.76 4.30
N ASN A 335 -17.10 -5.96 5.61
CA ASN A 335 -16.66 -7.23 6.23
C ASN A 335 -17.69 -8.35 6.03
N ALA A 336 -17.29 -9.50 5.49
CA ALA A 336 -18.23 -10.58 5.24
C ALA A 336 -18.81 -11.21 6.53
N ILE A 337 -18.04 -11.30 7.64
CA ILE A 337 -18.54 -11.83 8.92
C ILE A 337 -19.63 -10.93 9.48
N LEU A 338 -19.40 -9.61 9.48
CA LEU A 338 -20.41 -8.65 9.91
C LEU A 338 -21.59 -8.64 8.94
N ASN A 339 -21.37 -8.56 7.64
CA ASN A 339 -22.46 -8.33 6.69
C ASN A 339 -23.36 -9.54 6.48
N GLU A 340 -22.80 -10.75 6.41
CA GLU A 340 -23.55 -11.93 5.98
C GLU A 340 -24.05 -12.79 7.15
N TRP A 341 -23.37 -12.68 8.30
CA TRP A 341 -23.63 -13.50 9.47
C TRP A 341 -24.17 -12.71 10.67
N LEU A 342 -23.42 -11.75 11.21
CA LEU A 342 -23.77 -11.09 12.48
C LEU A 342 -24.76 -9.92 12.29
N GLY A 343 -24.58 -9.13 11.24
CA GLY A 343 -25.36 -7.95 10.88
C GLY A 343 -26.86 -8.21 10.78
N PRO A 344 -27.31 -9.22 10.02
CA PRO A 344 -28.74 -9.55 9.92
C PRO A 344 -29.41 -9.89 11.25
N LYS A 345 -28.63 -10.26 12.29
CA LYS A 345 -29.16 -10.61 13.61
C LYS A 345 -29.24 -9.42 14.56
N TRP A 346 -28.26 -8.50 14.49
CA TRP A 346 -28.08 -7.44 15.48
C TRP A 346 -27.96 -6.03 14.89
N SER A 347 -28.36 -5.83 13.64
CA SER A 347 -28.29 -4.53 12.94
C SER A 347 -26.87 -3.93 12.89
N LEU A 348 -25.85 -4.79 12.89
CA LEU A 348 -24.44 -4.43 12.66
C LEU A 348 -24.12 -4.22 11.17
N ASP A 349 -25.16 -4.15 10.33
CA ASP A 349 -25.07 -3.99 8.89
C ASP A 349 -24.88 -2.52 8.47
N TRP A 350 -25.00 -1.57 9.39
CA TRP A 350 -24.73 -0.16 9.09
C TRP A 350 -23.24 0.06 8.83
N GLN A 351 -22.92 0.22 7.56
CA GLN A 351 -21.56 0.34 7.04
C GLN A 351 -21.23 1.79 6.72
N LEU A 352 -19.99 2.16 6.98
CA LEU A 352 -19.42 3.35 6.38
C LEU A 352 -19.17 3.09 4.88
N PRO A 353 -19.13 4.13 4.03
CA PRO A 353 -18.71 3.98 2.64
C PRO A 353 -17.34 3.28 2.51
N ALA A 354 -17.04 2.74 1.33
CA ALA A 354 -15.72 2.15 1.07
C ALA A 354 -14.60 3.20 1.29
N MET A 355 -13.48 2.77 1.84
CA MET A 355 -12.46 3.65 2.40
C MET A 355 -11.08 3.22 1.92
N THR A 356 -10.26 4.19 1.56
CA THR A 356 -8.86 3.95 1.16
C THR A 356 -7.86 4.51 2.18
N SER A 357 -8.32 5.34 3.11
CA SER A 357 -7.46 6.01 4.11
C SER A 357 -8.21 6.22 5.43
N VAL A 358 -7.47 6.28 6.53
CA VAL A 358 -7.99 6.54 7.88
C VAL A 358 -8.63 7.94 8.01
N SER A 359 -8.26 8.89 7.16
CA SER A 359 -8.90 10.22 7.11
C SER A 359 -10.36 10.15 6.66
N HIS A 360 -10.68 9.25 5.73
CA HIS A 360 -12.07 8.95 5.36
C HIS A 360 -12.85 8.40 6.56
N THR A 361 -12.21 7.63 7.44
CA THR A 361 -12.86 7.10 8.65
C THR A 361 -13.20 8.20 9.62
N ALA A 362 -12.29 9.14 9.84
CA ALA A 362 -12.60 10.31 10.64
C ALA A 362 -13.79 11.10 10.06
N LEU A 363 -13.81 11.33 8.74
CA LEU A 363 -14.87 12.05 8.05
C LEU A 363 -16.22 11.33 8.13
N PHE A 364 -16.28 10.08 7.70
CA PHE A 364 -17.53 9.32 7.63
C PHE A 364 -18.09 9.00 9.02
N THR A 365 -17.23 8.85 10.04
CA THR A 365 -17.69 8.79 11.43
C THR A 365 -18.36 10.10 11.85
N ALA A 366 -17.76 11.26 11.58
CA ALA A 366 -18.39 12.54 11.91
C ALA A 366 -19.74 12.74 11.20
N MET A 367 -19.82 12.35 9.92
CA MET A 367 -21.07 12.37 9.14
C MET A 367 -22.13 11.43 9.73
N ALA A 368 -21.76 10.18 10.05
CA ALA A 368 -22.68 9.19 10.63
C ALA A 368 -23.23 9.63 12.00
N LEU A 369 -22.42 10.32 12.80
CA LEU A 369 -22.84 10.90 14.07
C LEU A 369 -23.77 12.12 13.90
N GLY A 370 -23.95 12.61 12.67
CA GLY A 370 -24.79 13.76 12.32
C GLY A 370 -24.16 15.13 12.61
N ALA A 371 -22.84 15.19 12.81
CA ALA A 371 -22.15 16.44 13.13
C ALA A 371 -22.19 17.43 11.96
N ALA A 372 -22.33 18.71 12.28
CA ALA A 372 -22.35 19.81 11.30
C ALA A 372 -22.05 21.16 12.00
N PRO A 373 -21.25 22.06 11.38
CA PRO A 373 -20.46 21.85 10.16
C PRO A 373 -19.30 20.85 10.40
N ILE A 374 -18.74 20.32 9.32
CA ILE A 374 -17.54 19.46 9.37
C ILE A 374 -16.33 20.25 8.87
N ILE A 375 -15.28 20.27 9.68
CA ILE A 375 -14.05 21.03 9.44
C ILE A 375 -12.92 20.04 9.21
N LEU A 376 -12.26 20.13 8.06
CA LEU A 376 -11.17 19.27 7.64
C LEU A 376 -9.85 19.95 8.00
N VAL A 377 -9.02 19.29 8.81
CA VAL A 377 -7.74 19.82 9.28
C VAL A 377 -6.63 18.82 8.99
N GLY A 378 -5.58 19.25 8.29
CA GLY A 378 -4.46 18.37 7.92
C GLY A 378 -4.82 17.32 6.87
N MET A 379 -5.86 17.58 6.06
CA MET A 379 -6.27 16.75 4.93
C MET A 379 -5.70 17.32 3.62
N ASP A 380 -4.38 17.50 3.56
CA ASP A 380 -3.72 18.20 2.45
C ASP A 380 -3.85 17.51 1.09
N PHE A 381 -3.86 16.17 1.05
CA PHE A 381 -3.77 15.37 -0.19
C PHE A 381 -2.65 15.81 -1.15
N ALA A 382 -1.59 16.44 -0.64
CA ALA A 382 -0.49 16.97 -1.43
C ALA A 382 0.79 17.06 -0.58
N TYR A 383 1.93 17.12 -1.24
CA TYR A 383 3.24 17.35 -0.63
C TYR A 383 3.52 18.84 -0.48
N SER A 384 2.85 19.49 0.47
CA SER A 384 3.08 20.90 0.75
C SER A 384 4.46 21.08 1.42
N SER A 385 5.26 22.02 0.90
CA SER A 385 6.64 22.30 1.37
C SER A 385 7.61 21.10 1.34
N GLY A 386 7.40 20.13 0.43
CA GLY A 386 8.27 18.95 0.28
C GLY A 386 8.11 17.88 1.37
N LYS A 387 7.06 17.97 2.19
CA LYS A 387 6.79 17.03 3.30
C LYS A 387 5.57 16.17 3.00
N SER A 388 5.58 14.93 3.48
CA SER A 388 4.41 14.04 3.42
C SER A 388 3.45 14.17 4.60
N HIS A 389 3.98 14.47 5.79
CA HIS A 389 3.20 14.50 7.03
C HIS A 389 3.68 15.62 7.96
N ALA A 390 2.84 15.96 8.94
CA ALA A 390 3.14 16.88 10.03
C ALA A 390 4.38 16.44 10.85
N SER A 391 5.07 17.40 11.45
CA SER A 391 6.33 17.18 12.18
C SER A 391 6.21 16.16 13.34
N GLY A 392 5.03 16.09 13.95
CA GLY A 392 4.72 15.18 15.04
C GLY A 392 4.35 13.76 14.62
N SER A 393 4.17 13.46 13.33
CA SER A 393 3.74 12.14 12.87
C SER A 393 4.86 11.09 12.92
N VAL A 394 4.46 9.83 13.19
CA VAL A 394 5.41 8.69 13.36
C VAL A 394 6.06 8.30 12.04
N PHE A 395 5.29 8.20 10.97
CA PHE A 395 5.80 7.89 9.64
C PHE A 395 5.96 9.17 8.85
N ARG A 396 7.19 9.43 8.39
CA ARG A 396 7.52 10.52 7.48
C ARG A 396 8.33 9.96 6.33
N TYR A 397 7.82 10.20 5.14
CA TYR A 397 8.51 9.87 3.91
C TYR A 397 8.93 11.17 3.21
N PRO A 398 10.12 11.25 2.60
CA PRO A 398 10.40 12.30 1.64
C PRO A 398 9.33 12.28 0.55
N ALA A 399 8.97 13.45 0.04
CA ALA A 399 8.04 13.53 -1.09
C ALA A 399 8.62 12.75 -2.27
N ASN A 400 7.92 11.72 -2.76
CA ASN A 400 8.28 11.07 -4.01
C ASN A 400 7.81 11.99 -5.16
N ILE A 401 8.65 12.93 -5.54
CA ILE A 401 8.33 13.96 -6.54
C ILE A 401 8.25 13.33 -7.94
N ASP A 402 9.02 12.27 -8.20
CA ASP A 402 9.12 11.65 -9.52
C ASP A 402 7.80 11.01 -9.99
N GLU A 403 6.97 10.56 -9.03
CA GLU A 403 5.63 10.01 -9.29
C GLU A 403 4.50 11.02 -9.04
N ALA A 404 4.84 12.23 -8.56
CA ALA A 404 3.85 13.23 -8.21
C ALA A 404 3.37 13.99 -9.45
N ILE A 405 2.06 14.23 -9.52
CA ILE A 405 1.43 15.02 -10.55
C ILE A 405 0.90 16.33 -9.95
N GLN A 406 0.90 17.39 -10.77
CA GLN A 406 0.39 18.68 -10.35
C GLN A 406 -1.14 18.69 -10.32
N VAL A 407 -1.69 19.25 -9.26
CA VAL A 407 -3.13 19.48 -9.07
C VAL A 407 -3.36 20.89 -8.57
N ASP A 408 -4.57 21.40 -8.74
CA ASP A 408 -4.94 22.73 -8.24
C ASP A 408 -4.80 22.78 -6.71
N GLY A 409 -4.03 23.74 -6.21
CA GLY A 409 -3.91 24.01 -4.78
C GLY A 409 -4.95 25.03 -4.30
N VAL A 410 -5.25 25.00 -3.00
CA VAL A 410 -6.29 25.86 -2.39
C VAL A 410 -6.04 27.36 -2.62
N ARG A 411 -4.78 27.80 -2.60
CA ARG A 411 -4.39 29.20 -2.81
C ARG A 411 -4.28 29.62 -4.29
N GLY A 412 -4.69 28.76 -5.22
CA GLY A 412 -4.70 29.05 -6.66
C GLY A 412 -3.36 28.82 -7.37
N TYR A 413 -2.37 28.25 -6.69
CA TYR A 413 -1.13 27.75 -7.31
C TYR A 413 -1.12 26.21 -7.29
N PRO A 414 -0.48 25.55 -8.27
CA PRO A 414 -0.45 24.10 -8.33
C PRO A 414 0.38 23.50 -7.18
N VAL A 415 -0.04 22.34 -6.70
CA VAL A 415 0.66 21.52 -5.70
C VAL A 415 0.91 20.11 -6.22
N HIS A 416 1.95 19.45 -5.72
CA HIS A 416 2.30 18.09 -6.13
C HIS A 416 1.54 17.06 -5.30
N SER A 417 0.88 16.11 -5.97
CA SER A 417 0.11 15.04 -5.34
C SER A 417 0.37 13.70 -6.01
N LEU A 418 0.30 12.62 -5.25
CA LEU A 418 0.32 11.26 -5.80
C LEU A 418 -1.03 10.86 -6.39
N PRO A 419 -1.05 9.95 -7.37
CA PRO A 419 -2.30 9.38 -7.92
C PRO A 419 -3.24 8.82 -6.85
N GLN A 420 -2.71 8.18 -5.80
CA GLN A 420 -3.53 7.63 -4.72
C GLN A 420 -4.21 8.73 -3.89
N LEU A 421 -3.48 9.80 -3.53
CA LEU A 421 -4.05 10.93 -2.77
C LEU A 421 -5.11 11.69 -3.58
N ILE A 422 -5.00 11.70 -4.90
CA ILE A 422 -6.03 12.27 -5.79
C ILE A 422 -7.29 11.43 -5.78
N THR A 423 -7.15 10.09 -5.82
CA THR A 423 -8.28 9.17 -5.66
C THR A 423 -8.96 9.39 -4.31
N ASP A 424 -8.18 9.49 -3.23
CA ASP A 424 -8.67 9.73 -1.87
C ASP A 424 -9.45 11.07 -1.79
N ARG A 425 -8.86 12.16 -2.30
CA ARG A 425 -9.53 13.48 -2.37
C ARG A 425 -10.86 13.40 -3.12
N LYS A 426 -10.90 12.73 -4.28
CA LYS A 426 -12.13 12.57 -5.07
C LYS A 426 -13.21 11.77 -4.35
N GLN A 427 -12.85 10.79 -3.52
CA GLN A 427 -13.82 10.05 -2.72
C GLN A 427 -14.51 10.95 -1.68
N ILE A 428 -13.75 11.87 -1.06
CA ILE A 428 -14.32 12.89 -0.17
C ILE A 428 -15.25 13.82 -0.94
N GLU A 429 -14.82 14.34 -2.09
CA GLU A 429 -15.65 15.22 -2.94
C GLU A 429 -16.98 14.57 -3.33
N ASN A 430 -16.94 13.30 -3.73
CA ASN A 430 -18.14 12.54 -4.07
C ASN A 430 -19.07 12.36 -2.85
N ALA A 431 -18.52 12.13 -1.66
CA ALA A 431 -19.31 12.03 -0.45
C ALA A 431 -19.94 13.37 -0.04
N MET A 432 -19.23 14.48 -0.24
CA MET A 432 -19.75 15.82 0.04
C MET A 432 -20.88 16.19 -0.95
N ALA A 433 -20.73 15.85 -2.24
CA ALA A 433 -21.73 16.13 -3.26
C ALA A 433 -23.09 15.48 -2.98
N GLY A 434 -23.11 14.34 -2.29
CA GLY A 434 -24.33 13.65 -1.85
C GLY A 434 -24.89 14.12 -0.50
N SER A 435 -24.27 15.12 0.15
CA SER A 435 -24.58 15.55 1.52
C SER A 435 -25.14 16.97 1.56
N THR A 436 -25.98 17.25 2.56
CA THR A 436 -26.44 18.61 2.88
C THR A 436 -25.58 19.29 3.94
N VAL A 437 -24.55 18.61 4.45
CA VAL A 437 -23.64 19.14 5.48
C VAL A 437 -22.70 20.16 4.85
N ARG A 438 -22.43 21.24 5.57
CA ARG A 438 -21.42 22.24 5.18
C ARG A 438 -20.02 21.76 5.58
N PHE A 439 -19.09 21.80 4.63
CA PHE A 439 -17.71 21.40 4.83
C PHE A 439 -16.78 22.61 4.73
N VAL A 440 -15.80 22.68 5.63
CA VAL A 440 -14.79 23.74 5.67
C VAL A 440 -13.41 23.10 5.67
N ASP A 441 -12.58 23.44 4.69
CA ASP A 441 -11.20 22.96 4.60
C ASP A 441 -10.23 24.04 5.14
N THR A 442 -9.40 23.66 6.11
CA THR A 442 -8.34 24.51 6.67
C THR A 442 -6.94 24.18 6.15
N SER A 443 -6.80 23.13 5.34
CA SER A 443 -5.55 22.72 4.71
C SER A 443 -5.17 23.63 3.53
N LEU A 444 -4.99 24.93 3.80
CA LEU A 444 -4.82 25.98 2.79
C LEU A 444 -3.57 25.84 1.91
N ASP A 445 -2.63 24.97 2.26
CA ASP A 445 -1.43 24.71 1.47
C ASP A 445 -1.50 23.36 0.72
N GLY A 446 -2.62 22.64 0.84
CA GLY A 446 -2.90 21.37 0.20
C GLY A 446 -3.58 21.49 -1.16
N ALA A 447 -3.97 20.34 -1.70
CA ALA A 447 -4.78 20.23 -2.90
C ALA A 447 -6.21 20.74 -2.64
N LEU A 448 -6.76 21.47 -3.60
CA LEU A 448 -8.12 22.01 -3.53
C LEU A 448 -9.15 20.88 -3.45
N ILE A 449 -9.95 20.83 -2.39
CA ILE A 449 -11.07 19.90 -2.24
C ILE A 449 -12.35 20.56 -2.77
N GLN A 450 -12.87 20.07 -3.90
CA GLN A 450 -14.06 20.63 -4.53
C GLN A 450 -15.30 20.45 -3.64
N GLY A 451 -16.06 21.53 -3.42
CA GLY A 451 -17.27 21.55 -2.59
C GLY A 451 -17.04 21.89 -1.12
N ALA A 452 -15.79 22.02 -0.66
CA ALA A 452 -15.47 22.56 0.66
C ALA A 452 -15.17 24.07 0.61
N GLU A 453 -15.55 24.79 1.66
CA GLU A 453 -15.16 26.20 1.84
C GLU A 453 -13.75 26.32 2.40
N ASN A 454 -12.89 27.10 1.77
CA ASN A 454 -11.49 27.27 2.21
C ASN A 454 -11.37 28.44 3.19
N ARG A 455 -11.03 28.18 4.45
CA ARG A 455 -10.82 29.20 5.50
C ARG A 455 -9.72 28.78 6.48
N SER A 456 -9.05 29.73 7.12
CA SER A 456 -8.11 29.39 8.20
C SER A 456 -8.85 28.85 9.42
N LEU A 457 -8.24 27.94 10.18
CA LEU A 457 -8.88 27.41 11.39
C LEU A 457 -9.20 28.51 12.41
N LYS A 458 -8.39 29.58 12.45
CA LYS A 458 -8.67 30.75 13.28
C LYS A 458 -9.99 31.44 12.91
N GLU A 459 -10.23 31.70 11.62
CA GLU A 459 -11.51 32.29 11.17
C GLU A 459 -12.70 31.39 11.46
N VAL A 460 -12.53 30.07 11.36
CA VAL A 460 -13.55 29.08 11.72
C VAL A 460 -13.85 29.17 13.22
N LEU A 461 -12.83 29.21 14.08
CA LEU A 461 -13.00 29.37 15.53
C LEU A 461 -13.75 30.66 15.88
N ASP A 462 -13.42 31.75 15.17
CA ASP A 462 -14.01 33.08 15.38
C ASP A 462 -15.44 33.20 14.85
N THR A 463 -15.92 32.28 14.00
CA THR A 463 -17.25 32.39 13.36
C THR A 463 -18.19 31.21 13.67
N GLU A 464 -17.70 29.98 13.63
CA GLU A 464 -18.50 28.75 13.74
C GLU A 464 -18.57 28.21 15.17
N LEU A 465 -17.60 28.55 16.04
CA LEU A 465 -17.45 27.98 17.39
C LEU A 465 -17.82 28.98 18.49
N GLN A 466 -18.80 29.84 18.19
CA GLN A 466 -19.31 30.90 19.07
C GLN A 466 -20.37 30.42 20.07
N THR A 467 -21.05 29.30 19.79
CA THR A 467 -22.03 28.68 20.69
C THR A 467 -21.38 27.71 21.67
N GLU A 468 -21.92 27.62 22.89
CA GLU A 468 -21.56 26.59 23.88
C GLU A 468 -22.05 25.21 23.41
N THR A 469 -21.27 24.54 22.58
CA THR A 469 -21.37 23.09 22.44
C THR A 469 -20.45 22.45 23.46
N ASP A 470 -20.98 21.57 24.32
CA ASP A 470 -20.15 20.78 25.24
C ASP A 470 -20.14 19.32 24.79
N VAL A 471 -19.13 18.96 24.01
CA VAL A 471 -18.94 17.60 23.51
C VAL A 471 -18.81 16.58 24.63
N SER A 472 -18.23 16.96 25.78
CA SER A 472 -18.11 16.04 26.92
C SER A 472 -19.48 15.63 27.46
N SER A 473 -20.41 16.58 27.61
CA SER A 473 -21.79 16.27 28.02
C SER A 473 -22.48 15.32 27.05
N VAL A 474 -22.30 15.51 25.73
CA VAL A 474 -22.85 14.59 24.71
C VAL A 474 -22.25 13.19 24.88
N LEU A 475 -20.92 13.09 25.01
CA LEU A 475 -20.23 11.80 25.20
C LEU A 475 -20.63 11.10 26.50
N GLU A 476 -20.91 11.85 27.56
CA GLU A 476 -21.38 11.33 28.86
C GLU A 476 -22.84 10.86 28.79
N SER A 477 -23.66 11.46 27.92
CA SER A 477 -25.07 11.06 27.72
C SER A 477 -25.25 9.76 26.93
N ILE A 478 -24.19 9.28 26.26
CA ILE A 478 -24.22 8.04 25.48
C ILE A 478 -24.16 6.84 26.42
N ASP A 479 -25.06 5.88 26.21
CA ASP A 479 -24.94 4.55 26.80
C ASP A 479 -23.82 3.79 26.09
N TRP A 480 -22.68 3.66 26.77
CA TRP A 480 -21.50 2.95 26.27
C TRP A 480 -21.56 1.44 26.53
N SER A 481 -22.68 0.90 26.99
CA SER A 481 -22.83 -0.53 27.21
C SER A 481 -22.90 -1.32 25.88
N PRO A 482 -22.53 -2.62 25.89
CA PRO A 482 -22.68 -3.49 24.73
C PRO A 482 -24.12 -3.51 24.19
N SER A 483 -24.29 -3.30 22.89
CA SER A 483 -25.61 -3.40 22.25
C SER A 483 -26.16 -4.84 22.19
N VAL A 484 -25.29 -5.85 22.33
CA VAL A 484 -25.65 -7.26 22.28
C VAL A 484 -25.33 -7.95 23.62
N PRO A 485 -26.30 -8.67 24.24
CA PRO A 485 -26.03 -9.43 25.46
C PRO A 485 -24.99 -10.54 25.25
N ALA A 486 -24.04 -10.68 26.17
CA ALA A 486 -22.96 -11.68 26.09
C ALA A 486 -23.46 -13.13 25.88
N LYS A 487 -24.59 -13.50 26.50
CA LYS A 487 -25.20 -14.84 26.30
C LYS A 487 -25.59 -15.08 24.84
N ALA A 488 -26.13 -14.07 24.16
CA ALA A 488 -26.51 -14.17 22.75
C ALA A 488 -25.26 -14.32 21.86
N VAL A 489 -24.18 -13.58 22.18
CA VAL A 489 -22.88 -13.70 21.48
C VAL A 489 -22.32 -15.11 21.59
N ILE A 490 -22.30 -15.69 22.80
CA ILE A 490 -21.81 -17.06 23.04
C ILE A 490 -22.59 -18.08 22.22
N THR A 491 -23.92 -18.05 22.31
CA THR A 491 -24.77 -18.99 21.56
C THR A 491 -24.55 -18.87 20.05
N GLU A 492 -24.34 -17.65 19.55
CA GLU A 492 -24.06 -17.44 18.13
C GLU A 492 -22.72 -18.04 17.70
N PHE A 493 -21.67 -17.85 18.50
CA PHE A 493 -20.36 -18.41 18.20
C PHE A 493 -20.30 -19.92 18.35
N GLU A 494 -21.07 -20.51 19.28
CA GLU A 494 -21.27 -21.96 19.35
C GLU A 494 -21.92 -22.50 18.08
N GLU A 495 -22.98 -21.86 17.55
CA GLU A 495 -23.61 -22.27 16.29
C GLU A 495 -22.69 -22.08 15.09
N MET A 496 -21.88 -21.02 15.08
CA MET A 496 -20.87 -20.79 14.05
C MET A 496 -19.82 -21.90 14.07
N VAL A 497 -19.28 -22.27 15.23
CA VAL A 497 -18.35 -23.40 15.39
C VAL A 497 -19.00 -24.70 14.91
N ALA A 498 -20.24 -24.99 15.33
CA ALA A 498 -20.96 -26.18 14.91
C ALA A 498 -21.17 -26.25 13.39
N THR A 499 -21.49 -25.10 12.77
CA THR A 499 -21.68 -24.99 11.33
C THR A 499 -20.38 -25.20 10.55
N VAL A 500 -19.28 -24.58 11.00
CA VAL A 500 -17.95 -24.78 10.41
C VAL A 500 -17.51 -26.26 10.54
N ASN A 501 -17.77 -26.90 11.69
CA ASN A 501 -17.46 -28.32 11.88
C ASN A 501 -18.23 -29.23 10.91
N ARG A 502 -19.55 -29.02 10.77
CA ARG A 502 -20.38 -29.76 9.81
C ARG A 502 -19.88 -29.56 8.38
N PHE A 503 -19.48 -28.33 8.04
CA PHE A 503 -18.92 -27.99 6.74
C PHE A 503 -17.61 -28.75 6.47
N ILE A 504 -16.66 -28.73 7.41
CA ILE A 504 -15.40 -29.48 7.33
C ILE A 504 -15.66 -30.96 7.10
N SER A 505 -16.53 -31.60 7.92
CA SER A 505 -16.85 -33.02 7.77
C SER A 505 -17.46 -33.34 6.40
N THR A 506 -18.31 -32.47 5.88
CA THR A 506 -18.93 -32.65 4.56
C THR A 506 -17.89 -32.50 3.45
N CYS A 507 -17.05 -31.46 3.49
CA CYS A 507 -15.96 -31.29 2.52
C CYS A 507 -15.01 -32.49 2.51
N HIS A 508 -14.65 -32.99 3.69
CA HIS A 508 -13.78 -34.17 3.81
C HIS A 508 -14.38 -35.41 3.14
N ALA A 509 -15.64 -35.73 3.47
CA ALA A 509 -16.35 -36.86 2.89
C ALA A 509 -16.54 -36.71 1.36
N SER A 510 -16.85 -35.50 0.89
CA SER A 510 -16.99 -35.20 -0.54
C SER A 510 -15.66 -35.31 -1.29
N ALA A 511 -14.55 -34.85 -0.70
CA ALA A 511 -13.22 -34.98 -1.28
C ALA A 511 -12.81 -36.46 -1.43
N GLU A 512 -13.02 -37.29 -0.41
CA GLU A 512 -12.77 -38.74 -0.47
C GLU A 512 -13.65 -39.43 -1.53
N SER A 513 -14.93 -39.04 -1.61
CA SER A 513 -15.86 -39.54 -2.63
C SER A 513 -15.47 -39.15 -4.07
N CYS A 514 -14.57 -38.18 -4.26
CA CYS A 514 -14.03 -37.82 -5.57
C CYS A 514 -12.78 -38.65 -5.96
N ARG A 515 -12.05 -39.23 -4.99
CA ARG A 515 -10.77 -39.91 -5.25
C ARG A 515 -10.93 -41.22 -6.04
N PHE A 516 -9.95 -41.50 -6.90
CA PHE A 516 -9.92 -42.69 -7.76
C PHE A 516 -9.82 -44.01 -6.97
N SER A 517 -9.19 -43.99 -5.79
CA SER A 517 -9.09 -45.15 -4.89
C SER A 517 -10.45 -45.74 -4.51
N HIS A 518 -11.51 -44.91 -4.51
CA HIS A 518 -12.89 -45.29 -4.18
C HIS A 518 -13.71 -45.76 -5.40
N SER A 519 -13.10 -45.83 -6.59
CA SER A 519 -13.76 -46.37 -7.79
C SER A 519 -13.94 -47.89 -7.68
N THR A 520 -15.17 -48.36 -7.90
CA THR A 520 -15.53 -49.77 -7.98
C THR A 520 -14.82 -50.47 -9.15
N PRO A 521 -14.59 -51.80 -9.09
CA PRO A 521 -13.98 -52.55 -10.20
C PRO A 521 -14.68 -52.35 -11.55
N ALA A 522 -16.01 -52.18 -11.53
CA ALA A 522 -16.81 -51.94 -12.73
C ALA A 522 -16.73 -50.49 -13.25
N GLU A 523 -16.46 -49.50 -12.38
CA GLU A 523 -16.14 -48.14 -12.83
C GLU A 523 -14.75 -48.11 -13.48
N ARG A 524 -13.77 -48.83 -12.94
CA ARG A 524 -12.40 -48.89 -13.48
C ARG A 524 -12.34 -49.41 -14.93
N THR A 525 -13.34 -50.17 -15.38
CA THR A 525 -13.42 -50.75 -16.72
C THR A 525 -14.34 -50.00 -17.69
N ASP A 526 -15.34 -49.22 -17.23
CA ASP A 526 -16.31 -48.50 -18.08
C ASP A 526 -16.23 -46.96 -17.94
N GLY A 527 -15.76 -46.29 -19.01
CA GLY A 527 -15.64 -44.83 -19.07
C GLY A 527 -16.96 -44.06 -18.94
N ARG A 528 -18.12 -44.69 -19.23
CA ARG A 528 -19.44 -44.05 -19.04
C ARG A 528 -19.77 -43.84 -17.57
N ARG A 529 -19.36 -44.75 -16.70
CA ARG A 529 -19.61 -44.66 -15.25
C ARG A 529 -18.80 -43.53 -14.60
N TYR A 530 -17.58 -43.29 -15.07
CA TYR A 530 -16.79 -42.11 -14.65
C TYR A 530 -17.48 -40.81 -15.02
N ALA A 531 -17.99 -40.70 -16.25
CA ALA A 531 -18.71 -39.50 -16.69
C ALA A 531 -20.00 -39.28 -15.88
N GLN A 532 -20.73 -40.34 -15.55
CA GLN A 532 -21.91 -40.26 -14.67
C GLN A 532 -21.55 -39.82 -13.25
N ARG A 533 -20.47 -40.36 -12.68
CA ARG A 533 -19.97 -39.96 -11.35
C ARG A 533 -19.49 -38.51 -11.33
N ALA A 534 -18.74 -38.07 -12.34
CA ALA A 534 -18.31 -36.67 -12.46
C ALA A 534 -19.50 -35.72 -12.59
N ALA A 535 -20.52 -36.06 -13.39
CA ALA A 535 -21.75 -35.28 -13.49
C ALA A 535 -22.52 -35.23 -12.16
N ARG A 536 -22.60 -36.34 -11.43
CA ARG A 536 -23.22 -36.40 -10.09
C ARG A 536 -22.48 -35.51 -9.11
N ILE A 537 -21.16 -35.62 -9.02
CA ILE A 537 -20.32 -34.81 -8.12
C ILE A 537 -20.41 -33.33 -8.47
N ARG A 538 -20.47 -32.97 -9.76
CA ARG A 538 -20.69 -31.58 -10.19
C ARG A 538 -22.02 -31.03 -9.66
N GLN A 539 -23.10 -31.83 -9.73
CA GLN A 539 -24.40 -31.45 -9.18
C GLN A 539 -24.37 -31.36 -7.64
N GLU A 540 -23.71 -32.31 -6.97
CA GLU A 540 -23.50 -32.31 -5.51
C GLU A 540 -22.72 -31.06 -5.07
N LEU A 541 -21.65 -30.70 -5.79
CA LEU A 541 -20.86 -29.50 -5.53
C LEU A 541 -21.72 -28.23 -5.71
N ALA A 542 -22.44 -28.09 -6.82
CA ALA A 542 -23.30 -26.93 -7.04
C ALA A 542 -24.40 -26.80 -5.96
N ALA A 543 -25.01 -27.91 -5.54
CA ALA A 543 -25.99 -27.93 -4.46
C ALA A 543 -25.34 -27.59 -3.09
N PHE A 544 -24.14 -28.12 -2.84
CA PHE A 544 -23.35 -27.82 -1.66
C PHE A 544 -22.98 -26.33 -1.58
N GLU A 545 -22.52 -25.74 -2.68
CA GLU A 545 -22.16 -24.33 -2.75
C GLU A 545 -23.37 -23.43 -2.56
N LYS A 546 -24.50 -23.76 -3.22
CA LYS A 546 -25.75 -23.05 -3.03
C LYS A 546 -26.23 -23.08 -1.58
N LYS A 547 -26.15 -24.24 -0.91
CA LYS A 547 -26.54 -24.41 0.50
C LYS A 547 -25.63 -23.62 1.45
N ASN A 548 -24.34 -23.52 1.13
CA ASN A 548 -23.33 -22.94 2.02
C ASN A 548 -22.82 -21.56 1.54
N GLY A 549 -23.57 -20.85 0.70
CA GLY A 549 -23.13 -19.59 0.09
C GLY A 549 -22.59 -18.56 1.09
N LYS A 550 -23.25 -18.42 2.25
CA LYS A 550 -22.82 -17.55 3.35
C LYS A 550 -21.50 -17.95 4.00
N LEU A 551 -21.16 -19.23 4.06
CA LEU A 551 -19.88 -19.65 4.63
C LEU A 551 -18.80 -19.55 3.55
N LEU A 552 -19.14 -19.85 2.30
CA LEU A 552 -18.22 -19.71 1.18
C LEU A 552 -17.71 -18.29 1.01
N SER A 553 -18.59 -17.29 1.13
CA SER A 553 -18.20 -15.87 1.09
C SER A 553 -17.18 -15.50 2.17
N LEU A 554 -17.32 -16.03 3.39
CA LEU A 554 -16.36 -15.83 4.48
C LEU A 554 -15.01 -16.47 4.19
N LEU A 555 -15.03 -17.62 3.50
CA LEU A 555 -13.82 -18.36 3.16
C LEU A 555 -13.06 -17.77 1.98
N LYS A 556 -13.66 -16.86 1.19
CA LYS A 556 -13.06 -16.27 -0.02
C LYS A 556 -11.69 -15.65 0.24
N LEU A 557 -11.59 -14.83 1.30
CA LEU A 557 -10.33 -14.14 1.66
C LEU A 557 -9.19 -15.10 2.03
N ILE A 558 -9.52 -16.31 2.49
CA ILE A 558 -8.53 -17.29 2.96
C ILE A 558 -7.98 -18.13 1.80
N ARG A 559 -8.81 -18.39 0.78
CA ARG A 559 -8.55 -19.40 -0.26
C ARG A 559 -8.36 -18.83 -1.67
N TYR A 560 -8.09 -17.53 -1.77
CA TYR A 560 -7.96 -16.81 -3.03
C TYR A 560 -7.08 -17.52 -4.08
N GLY A 561 -5.87 -17.98 -3.69
CA GLY A 561 -4.96 -18.67 -4.61
C GLY A 561 -5.48 -20.03 -5.11
N ASP A 562 -6.16 -20.79 -4.25
CA ASP A 562 -6.70 -22.10 -4.62
C ASP A 562 -7.85 -21.95 -5.61
N VAL A 563 -8.71 -20.93 -5.47
CA VAL A 563 -9.83 -20.68 -6.38
C VAL A 563 -9.34 -20.44 -7.81
N LYS A 564 -8.29 -19.61 -7.96
CA LYS A 564 -7.67 -19.36 -9.27
C LYS A 564 -7.28 -20.66 -9.95
N GLU A 565 -6.50 -21.48 -9.24
CA GLU A 565 -5.93 -22.70 -9.80
C GLU A 565 -7.01 -23.74 -10.14
N ILE A 566 -8.04 -23.86 -9.32
CA ILE A 566 -9.18 -24.76 -9.56
C ILE A 566 -9.96 -24.31 -10.80
N SER A 567 -10.30 -23.01 -10.91
CA SER A 567 -11.00 -22.48 -12.08
C SER A 567 -10.20 -22.67 -13.36
N ARG A 568 -8.90 -22.38 -13.33
CA ARG A 568 -7.99 -22.59 -14.47
C ARG A 568 -7.95 -24.05 -14.93
N ARG A 569 -7.85 -25.00 -14.00
CA ARG A 569 -7.82 -26.44 -14.31
C ARG A 569 -9.15 -26.92 -14.88
N LEU A 570 -10.30 -26.45 -14.36
CA LEU A 570 -11.61 -26.77 -14.92
C LEU A 570 -11.78 -26.23 -16.34
N ASP A 571 -11.39 -24.97 -16.57
CA ASP A 571 -11.48 -24.34 -17.88
C ASP A 571 -10.57 -25.05 -18.89
N ALA A 572 -9.33 -25.40 -18.52
CA ALA A 572 -8.42 -26.18 -19.36
C ALA A 572 -8.97 -27.56 -19.76
N ILE A 573 -9.72 -28.23 -18.87
CA ILE A 573 -10.39 -29.51 -19.18
C ILE A 573 -11.58 -29.30 -20.14
N GLN A 574 -12.22 -28.13 -20.12
CA GLN A 574 -13.32 -27.81 -21.03
C GLN A 574 -12.86 -27.33 -22.41
N THR A 575 -11.77 -26.58 -22.48
CA THR A 575 -11.25 -25.97 -23.73
C THR A 575 -10.33 -26.90 -24.53
N SER A 576 -9.82 -27.97 -23.93
CA SER A 576 -9.05 -29.01 -24.63
C SER A 576 -9.93 -29.82 -25.60
N GLY A 577 -10.17 -29.27 -26.79
CA GLY A 577 -10.69 -30.01 -27.95
C GLY A 577 -9.66 -31.02 -28.51
N GLU A 578 -10.14 -32.04 -29.26
CA GLU A 578 -9.46 -33.15 -30.00
C GLU A 578 -8.32 -33.94 -29.31
N ALA A 579 -7.52 -33.37 -28.42
CA ALA A 579 -6.41 -34.00 -27.70
C ALA A 579 -6.84 -34.90 -26.53
N MET A 580 -8.12 -34.88 -26.12
CA MET A 580 -8.73 -35.82 -25.17
C MET A 580 -9.93 -36.54 -25.78
N ASN A 581 -9.70 -37.36 -26.81
CA ASN A 581 -10.72 -38.29 -27.33
C ASN A 581 -11.13 -39.35 -26.29
N ASP A 582 -10.41 -39.48 -25.17
CA ASP A 582 -10.77 -40.38 -24.07
C ASP A 582 -11.67 -39.68 -23.03
N ARG A 583 -12.98 -39.90 -23.17
CA ARG A 583 -14.03 -39.47 -22.23
C ARG A 583 -13.76 -39.92 -20.79
N LYS A 584 -13.07 -41.04 -20.59
CA LYS A 584 -12.69 -41.55 -19.27
C LYS A 584 -11.62 -40.65 -18.65
N LEU A 585 -10.55 -40.36 -19.39
CA LEU A 585 -9.44 -39.51 -18.93
C LEU A 585 -9.91 -38.11 -18.55
N ARG A 586 -10.79 -37.51 -19.36
CA ARG A 586 -11.43 -36.23 -19.04
C ARG A 586 -12.19 -36.27 -17.70
N SER A 587 -13.03 -37.29 -17.53
CA SER A 587 -13.84 -37.46 -16.32
C SER A 587 -12.98 -37.70 -15.07
N VAL A 588 -11.85 -38.41 -15.21
CA VAL A 588 -10.89 -38.61 -14.11
C VAL A 588 -10.25 -37.29 -13.70
N LYS A 589 -9.77 -36.49 -14.65
CA LYS A 589 -9.20 -35.16 -14.35
C LYS A 589 -10.23 -34.22 -13.73
N GLU A 590 -11.48 -34.24 -14.19
CA GLU A 590 -12.55 -33.45 -13.55
C GLU A 590 -12.75 -33.87 -12.08
N LEU A 591 -12.79 -35.17 -11.79
CA LEU A 591 -12.93 -35.68 -10.43
C LEU A 591 -11.75 -35.29 -9.53
N GLU A 592 -10.52 -35.31 -10.05
CA GLU A 592 -9.35 -34.81 -9.32
C GLU A 592 -9.48 -33.33 -8.97
N VAL A 593 -9.93 -32.49 -9.92
CA VAL A 593 -10.13 -31.06 -9.65
C VAL A 593 -11.25 -30.83 -8.63
N TYR A 594 -12.35 -31.60 -8.68
CA TYR A 594 -13.39 -31.51 -7.64
C TYR A 594 -12.90 -31.97 -6.27
N ALA A 595 -12.05 -33.02 -6.21
CA ALA A 595 -11.43 -33.46 -4.96
C ALA A 595 -10.57 -32.34 -4.36
N ASP A 596 -9.76 -31.67 -5.19
CA ASP A 596 -8.92 -30.55 -4.77
C ASP A 596 -9.76 -29.35 -4.34
N HIS A 597 -10.90 -29.10 -4.98
CA HIS A 597 -11.83 -28.03 -4.60
C HIS A 597 -12.42 -28.24 -3.21
N PHE A 598 -12.93 -29.45 -2.92
CA PHE A 598 -13.41 -29.80 -1.58
C PHE A 598 -12.30 -29.81 -0.54
N ALA A 599 -11.10 -30.32 -0.88
CA ALA A 599 -9.95 -30.30 0.03
C ALA A 599 -9.50 -28.87 0.36
N SER A 600 -9.52 -27.96 -0.62
CA SER A 600 -9.23 -26.55 -0.39
C SER A 600 -10.32 -25.88 0.46
N LEU A 601 -11.59 -26.25 0.30
CA LEU A 601 -12.69 -25.74 1.15
C LEU A 601 -12.49 -26.19 2.59
N GLU A 602 -12.12 -27.46 2.78
CA GLU A 602 -11.80 -28.03 4.08
C GLU A 602 -10.65 -27.28 4.74
N ARG A 603 -9.52 -27.05 4.04
CA ARG A 603 -8.38 -26.30 4.58
C ARG A 603 -8.76 -24.88 5.00
N ALA A 604 -9.52 -24.17 4.16
CA ALA A 604 -9.99 -22.82 4.47
C ALA A 604 -10.92 -22.81 5.70
N ALA A 605 -11.84 -23.77 5.79
CA ALA A 605 -12.75 -23.90 6.92
C ALA A 605 -12.01 -24.30 8.22
N ARG A 606 -10.94 -25.10 8.14
CA ARG A 606 -10.06 -25.39 9.28
C ARG A 606 -9.33 -24.14 9.76
N PHE A 607 -8.80 -23.33 8.85
CA PHE A 607 -8.20 -22.03 9.21
C PHE A 607 -9.22 -21.11 9.91
N PHE A 608 -10.48 -21.07 9.41
CA PHE A 608 -11.57 -20.37 10.11
C PHE A 608 -11.72 -20.95 11.53
N GLN A 609 -11.93 -22.26 11.65
CA GLN A 609 -12.14 -22.94 12.92
C GLN A 609 -11.02 -22.65 13.94
N GLU A 610 -9.76 -22.71 13.52
CA GLU A 610 -8.58 -22.41 14.33
C GLU A 610 -8.60 -20.99 14.89
N ALA A 611 -9.11 -20.01 14.13
CA ALA A 611 -9.27 -18.63 14.58
C ALA A 611 -10.53 -18.41 15.44
N LEU A 612 -11.63 -19.12 15.16
CA LEU A 612 -12.94 -18.94 15.83
C LEU A 612 -13.01 -19.61 17.20
N VAL A 613 -12.45 -20.80 17.35
CA VAL A 613 -12.52 -21.56 18.61
C VAL A 613 -11.92 -20.79 19.80
N PRO A 614 -10.74 -20.14 19.67
CA PRO A 614 -10.20 -19.29 20.73
C PRO A 614 -11.12 -18.12 21.09
N VAL A 615 -11.76 -17.49 20.11
CA VAL A 615 -12.71 -16.37 20.32
C VAL A 615 -13.95 -16.86 21.07
N ASN A 616 -14.54 -17.99 20.67
CA ASN A 616 -15.68 -18.56 21.39
C ASN A 616 -15.30 -18.93 22.84
N ARG A 617 -14.12 -19.53 23.04
CA ARG A 617 -13.61 -19.86 24.37
C ARG A 617 -13.39 -18.62 25.23
N PHE A 618 -12.96 -17.51 24.63
CA PHE A 618 -12.81 -16.23 25.31
C PHE A 618 -14.14 -15.78 25.94
N PHE A 619 -15.21 -15.70 25.15
CA PHE A 619 -16.52 -15.26 25.63
C PHE A 619 -17.14 -16.23 26.67
N ILE A 620 -16.97 -17.55 26.48
CA ILE A 620 -17.44 -18.54 27.46
C ILE A 620 -16.72 -18.35 28.80
N GLY A 621 -15.39 -18.20 28.77
CA GLY A 621 -14.59 -18.02 29.98
C GLY A 621 -14.88 -16.68 30.68
N GLU A 622 -14.99 -15.60 29.93
CA GLU A 622 -15.40 -14.28 30.43
C GLU A 622 -16.76 -14.36 31.15
N ALA A 623 -17.77 -14.96 30.52
CA ALA A 623 -19.09 -15.12 31.12
C ALA A 623 -19.12 -16.07 32.33
N GLN A 624 -18.19 -17.02 32.43
CA GLN A 624 -18.03 -17.85 33.63
C GLN A 624 -17.44 -17.05 34.79
N CYS A 625 -16.38 -16.27 34.54
CA CYS A 625 -15.78 -15.38 35.52
C CYS A 625 -16.81 -14.37 36.05
N ILE A 626 -17.57 -13.71 35.16
CA ILE A 626 -18.60 -12.73 35.56
C ILE A 626 -19.69 -13.39 36.42
N ARG A 627 -20.21 -14.56 36.03
CA ARG A 627 -21.23 -15.29 36.81
C ARG A 627 -20.76 -15.65 38.22
N ASN A 628 -19.46 -15.92 38.40
CA ASN A 628 -18.90 -16.23 39.72
C ASN A 628 -18.78 -14.98 40.61
N ILE A 629 -18.60 -13.79 40.02
CA ILE A 629 -18.60 -12.51 40.76
C ILE A 629 -19.98 -12.24 41.37
N ASP A 630 -21.06 -12.47 40.62
CA ASP A 630 -22.44 -12.15 41.05
C ASP A 630 -23.00 -13.06 42.15
N ARG A 631 -22.37 -14.22 42.40
CA ARG A 631 -22.93 -15.28 43.27
C ARG A 631 -22.27 -15.44 44.65
N GLY A 632 -21.27 -14.64 45.03
CA GLY A 632 -20.47 -14.98 46.22
C GLY A 632 -19.91 -13.82 47.07
N PRO A 633 -19.66 -14.06 48.38
CA PRO A 633 -19.01 -13.10 49.28
C PRO A 633 -17.50 -12.90 48.99
N VAL A 634 -16.91 -13.67 48.07
CA VAL A 634 -15.51 -13.61 47.61
C VAL A 634 -15.38 -12.82 46.29
N ALA A 635 -16.19 -11.77 46.13
CA ALA A 635 -16.28 -11.01 44.87
C ALA A 635 -14.95 -10.38 44.45
N ALA A 636 -14.05 -10.04 45.38
CA ALA A 636 -12.75 -9.45 45.06
C ALA A 636 -11.84 -10.46 44.33
N ASP A 637 -11.63 -11.66 44.89
CA ASP A 637 -10.71 -12.64 44.27
C ASP A 637 -11.22 -13.10 42.89
N GLN A 638 -12.54 -13.10 42.66
CA GLN A 638 -13.12 -13.37 41.33
C GLN A 638 -12.86 -12.24 40.33
N ILE A 639 -12.83 -10.97 40.77
CA ILE A 639 -12.44 -9.83 39.92
C ILE A 639 -10.96 -9.92 39.55
N LEU A 640 -10.09 -10.34 40.48
CA LEU A 640 -8.67 -10.55 40.19
C LEU A 640 -8.47 -11.63 39.11
N LEU A 641 -9.16 -12.77 39.24
CA LEU A 641 -9.14 -13.84 38.23
C LEU A 641 -9.62 -13.35 36.86
N LEU A 642 -10.63 -12.47 36.82
CA LEU A 642 -11.11 -11.85 35.59
C LEU A 642 -10.03 -10.92 34.98
N GLY A 643 -9.31 -10.16 35.79
CA GLY A 643 -8.17 -9.35 35.34
C GLY A 643 -7.04 -10.18 34.75
N ASP A 644 -6.66 -11.27 35.42
CA ASP A 644 -5.68 -12.23 34.91
C ASP A 644 -6.15 -12.90 33.61
N TYR A 645 -7.45 -13.19 33.51
CA TYR A 645 -8.05 -13.73 32.30
C TYR A 645 -7.89 -12.77 31.11
N TYR A 646 -8.26 -11.51 31.26
CA TYR A 646 -8.07 -10.50 30.21
C TYR A 646 -6.61 -10.27 29.85
N ARG A 647 -5.71 -10.23 30.86
CA ARG A 647 -4.26 -10.11 30.65
C ARG A 647 -3.74 -11.25 29.77
N LYS A 648 -4.13 -12.49 30.05
CA LYS A 648 -3.74 -13.68 29.28
C LYS A 648 -4.22 -13.63 27.82
N HIS A 649 -5.33 -12.94 27.57
CA HIS A 649 -5.94 -12.79 26.24
C HIS A 649 -5.58 -11.47 25.53
N ASP A 650 -4.61 -10.71 26.07
CA ASP A 650 -4.11 -9.44 25.52
C ASP A 650 -5.19 -8.33 25.39
N VAL A 651 -6.22 -8.37 26.24
CA VAL A 651 -7.25 -7.32 26.32
C VAL A 651 -6.93 -6.37 27.47
N ILE A 652 -5.87 -5.60 27.25
CA ILE A 652 -5.15 -4.85 28.30
C ILE A 652 -6.04 -3.86 29.05
N TRP A 653 -6.95 -3.18 28.35
CA TRP A 653 -7.83 -2.20 29.00
C TRP A 653 -8.85 -2.87 29.94
N GLN A 654 -9.46 -4.00 29.55
CA GLN A 654 -10.37 -4.74 30.44
C GLN A 654 -9.61 -5.33 31.63
N ALA A 655 -8.39 -5.81 31.39
CA ALA A 655 -7.50 -6.30 32.44
C ALA A 655 -7.21 -5.21 33.46
N GLU A 656 -6.79 -4.01 33.01
CA GLU A 656 -6.56 -2.86 33.87
C GLU A 656 -7.80 -2.50 34.69
N GLN A 657 -8.98 -2.42 34.07
CA GLN A 657 -10.23 -2.12 34.78
C GLN A 657 -10.56 -3.15 35.86
N ALA A 658 -10.35 -4.43 35.58
CA ALA A 658 -10.56 -5.49 36.57
C ALA A 658 -9.55 -5.39 37.72
N PHE A 659 -8.26 -5.19 37.43
CA PHE A 659 -7.24 -4.99 38.47
C PHE A 659 -7.52 -3.76 39.33
N LEU A 660 -7.89 -2.62 38.73
CA LEU A 660 -8.24 -1.40 39.47
C LEU A 660 -9.46 -1.61 40.37
N ARG A 661 -10.53 -2.25 39.87
CA ARG A 661 -11.71 -2.61 40.68
C ARG A 661 -11.38 -3.57 41.83
N TYR A 662 -10.42 -4.47 41.63
CA TYR A 662 -9.92 -5.33 42.70
C TYR A 662 -9.15 -4.52 43.74
N ILE A 663 -8.22 -3.67 43.29
CA ILE A 663 -7.37 -2.81 44.12
C ILE A 663 -8.21 -1.83 44.94
N GLU A 664 -9.29 -1.27 44.40
CA GLU A 664 -10.24 -0.44 45.14
C GLU A 664 -10.83 -1.18 46.35
N LYS A 665 -11.10 -2.48 46.22
CA LYS A 665 -11.62 -3.33 47.29
C LYS A 665 -10.54 -3.84 48.24
N ARG A 666 -9.31 -4.05 47.75
CA ARG A 666 -8.16 -4.53 48.51
C ARG A 666 -6.90 -3.69 48.23
N PRO A 667 -6.86 -2.44 48.72
CA PRO A 667 -5.79 -1.50 48.38
C PRO A 667 -4.43 -1.86 48.96
N ASP A 668 -4.38 -2.74 49.97
CA ASP A 668 -3.16 -3.19 50.65
C ASP A 668 -2.51 -4.44 50.00
N ASP A 669 -3.11 -5.00 48.94
CA ASP A 669 -2.53 -6.15 48.22
C ASP A 669 -1.43 -5.70 47.25
N SER A 670 -0.19 -5.64 47.73
CA SER A 670 0.95 -5.20 46.91
C SER A 670 1.22 -6.09 45.69
N LYS A 671 0.76 -7.35 45.70
CA LYS A 671 0.93 -8.26 44.56
C LYS A 671 0.03 -7.85 43.39
N ALA A 672 -1.24 -7.55 43.63
CA ALA A 672 -2.16 -7.15 42.56
C ALA A 672 -1.75 -5.82 41.91
N TRP A 673 -1.24 -4.89 42.71
CA TRP A 673 -0.59 -3.67 42.22
C TRP A 673 0.60 -3.97 41.32
N LEU A 674 1.48 -4.89 41.73
CA LEU A 674 2.64 -5.30 40.95
C LEU A 674 2.23 -5.99 39.64
N ASP A 675 1.24 -6.87 39.68
CA ASP A 675 0.70 -7.57 38.50
C ASP A 675 0.10 -6.58 37.49
N LEU A 676 -0.62 -5.54 37.97
CA LEU A 676 -1.12 -4.44 37.14
C LEU A 676 0.03 -3.68 36.43
N GLY A 677 1.08 -3.31 37.16
CA GLY A 677 2.23 -2.63 36.54
C GLY A 677 3.00 -3.51 35.56
N ARG A 678 3.24 -4.78 35.92
CA ARG A 678 3.97 -5.74 35.10
C ARG A 678 3.28 -6.02 33.77
N MET A 679 1.95 -6.11 33.76
CA MET A 679 1.17 -6.25 32.53
C MET A 679 1.55 -5.20 31.47
N PHE A 680 1.77 -3.95 31.88
CA PHE A 680 2.18 -2.89 30.96
C PHE A 680 3.65 -3.01 30.55
N ALA A 681 4.54 -3.29 31.51
CA ALA A 681 5.97 -3.44 31.24
C ALA A 681 6.27 -4.60 30.27
N GLU A 682 5.60 -5.74 30.43
CA GLU A 682 5.70 -6.93 29.55
C GLU A 682 5.32 -6.62 28.09
N LYS A 683 4.52 -5.56 27.87
CA LYS A 683 4.06 -5.11 26.55
C LYS A 683 4.84 -3.90 26.01
N GLY A 684 5.90 -3.48 26.71
CA GLY A 684 6.67 -2.28 26.35
C GLY A 684 5.89 -0.97 26.53
N LEU A 685 4.81 -0.97 27.33
CA LEU A 685 4.00 0.20 27.64
C LEU A 685 4.56 0.91 28.88
N TRP A 686 5.75 1.50 28.73
CA TRP A 686 6.54 2.02 29.84
C TRP A 686 5.87 3.18 30.59
N LEU A 687 5.14 4.07 29.92
CA LEU A 687 4.48 5.20 30.57
C LEU A 687 3.38 4.75 31.55
N PRO A 688 2.38 3.93 31.16
CA PRO A 688 1.44 3.33 32.11
C PRO A 688 2.12 2.55 33.24
N ALA A 689 3.18 1.77 32.93
CA ALA A 689 3.93 1.03 33.94
C ALA A 689 4.56 1.97 35.00
N GLN A 690 5.15 3.09 34.57
CA GLN A 690 5.69 4.12 35.47
C GLN A 690 4.60 4.79 36.32
N VAL A 691 3.46 5.12 35.71
CA VAL A 691 2.34 5.76 36.42
C VAL A 691 1.89 4.88 37.58
N HIS A 692 1.68 3.58 37.33
CA HIS A 692 1.31 2.65 38.39
C HIS A 692 2.46 2.41 39.37
N ALA A 693 3.71 2.27 38.92
CA ALA A 693 4.85 2.10 39.83
C ALA A 693 4.98 3.25 40.85
N ARG A 694 4.73 4.49 40.42
CA ARG A 694 4.69 5.66 41.32
C ARG A 694 3.56 5.59 42.34
N GLN A 695 2.36 5.14 41.93
CA GLN A 695 1.24 4.92 42.85
C GLN A 695 1.57 3.84 43.88
N MET A 696 2.16 2.73 43.43
CA MET A 696 2.61 1.63 44.28
C MET A 696 3.64 2.07 45.31
N LYS A 697 4.68 2.81 44.90
CA LYS A 697 5.74 3.28 45.80
C LYS A 697 5.23 4.21 46.88
N ARG A 698 4.27 5.10 46.55
CA ARG A 698 3.62 5.96 47.54
C ARG A 698 2.88 5.16 48.60
N ARG A 699 2.33 4.00 48.23
CA ARG A 699 1.54 3.13 49.13
C ARG A 699 2.41 2.14 49.90
N PHE A 700 3.42 1.56 49.26
CA PHE A 700 4.29 0.49 49.80
C PHE A 700 5.78 0.84 49.66
N PRO A 701 6.27 1.88 50.33
CA PRO A 701 7.64 2.37 50.14
C PRO A 701 8.73 1.37 50.56
N ALA A 702 8.40 0.39 51.41
CA ALA A 702 9.33 -0.61 51.93
C ALA A 702 9.23 -1.99 51.24
N ASP A 703 8.31 -2.17 50.28
CA ASP A 703 8.17 -3.46 49.58
C ASP A 703 9.29 -3.63 48.56
N ARG A 704 10.18 -4.59 48.81
CA ARG A 704 11.34 -4.88 47.98
C ARG A 704 10.96 -5.22 46.54
N LYS A 705 9.83 -5.89 46.30
CA LYS A 705 9.40 -6.29 44.94
C LYS A 705 9.02 -5.08 44.09
N ILE A 706 8.47 -4.04 44.72
CA ILE A 706 8.10 -2.79 44.04
C ILE A 706 9.36 -2.01 43.66
N VAL A 707 10.37 -1.98 44.54
CA VAL A 707 11.69 -1.37 44.24
C VAL A 707 12.41 -2.11 43.11
N GLU A 708 12.36 -3.46 43.11
CA GLU A 708 12.89 -4.29 42.03
C GLU A 708 12.17 -4.01 40.69
N PHE A 709 10.85 -3.83 40.72
CA PHE A 709 10.07 -3.47 39.53
C PHE A 709 10.37 -2.06 39.01
N GLU A 710 10.59 -1.06 39.86
CA GLU A 710 11.09 0.25 39.42
C GLU A 710 12.45 0.12 38.71
N SER A 711 13.33 -0.76 39.22
CA SER A 711 14.63 -1.03 38.60
C SER A 711 14.49 -1.73 37.25
N GLU A 712 13.49 -2.59 37.09
CA GLU A 712 13.13 -3.24 35.84
C GLU A 712 12.64 -2.23 34.80
N ILE A 713 11.73 -1.33 35.17
CA ILE A 713 11.29 -0.22 34.31
C ILE A 713 12.48 0.65 33.92
N ALA A 714 13.34 1.02 34.88
CA ALA A 714 14.51 1.84 34.61
C ALA A 714 15.48 1.16 33.62
N ARG A 715 15.64 -0.17 33.70
CA ARG A 715 16.44 -0.94 32.75
C ARG A 715 15.81 -0.94 31.36
N GLY A 716 14.52 -1.20 31.23
CA GLY A 716 13.83 -1.14 29.93
C GLY A 716 13.93 0.24 29.26
N ILE A 717 13.87 1.31 30.05
CA ILE A 717 14.06 2.68 29.56
C ILE A 717 15.52 2.95 29.17
N LEU A 718 16.47 2.38 29.90
CA LEU A 718 17.89 2.44 29.54
C LEU A 718 18.15 1.66 28.24
N ASP A 719 17.51 0.52 28.02
CA ASP A 719 17.62 -0.25 26.78
C ASP A 719 17.03 0.52 25.60
N LEU A 720 15.89 1.20 25.80
CA LEU A 720 15.33 2.14 24.83
C LEU A 720 16.34 3.25 24.49
N ARG A 721 16.95 3.85 25.52
CA ARG A 721 17.99 4.88 25.40
C ARG A 721 19.20 4.37 24.58
N ASN A 722 19.69 3.18 24.89
CA ASN A 722 20.82 2.56 24.21
C ASN A 722 20.48 2.24 22.75
N SER A 723 19.26 1.80 22.47
CA SER A 723 18.81 1.54 21.10
C SER A 723 18.71 2.82 20.26
N ILE A 724 18.32 3.96 20.84
CA ILE A 724 18.35 5.24 20.13
C ILE A 724 19.77 5.60 19.70
N ALA A 725 20.73 5.46 20.61
CA ALA A 725 22.14 5.72 20.31
C ALA A 725 22.64 4.78 19.21
N ALA A 726 22.36 3.48 19.32
CA ALA A 726 22.76 2.49 18.31
C ALA A 726 22.20 2.81 16.91
N PHE A 727 20.93 3.17 16.78
CA PHE A 727 20.35 3.54 15.48
C PHE A 727 20.98 4.80 14.88
N LEU A 728 21.38 5.77 15.70
CA LEU A 728 22.05 6.96 15.18
C LEU A 728 23.49 6.69 14.76
N ASP A 729 24.16 5.78 15.47
CA ASP A 729 25.52 5.39 15.13
C ASP A 729 25.55 4.57 13.83
N THR A 730 24.48 3.85 13.50
CA THR A 730 24.30 3.18 12.20
C THR A 730 23.70 4.07 11.11
N GLY A 731 23.35 5.33 11.42
CA GLY A 731 22.73 6.26 10.47
C GLY A 731 21.23 5.99 10.18
N ALA A 732 20.59 5.10 10.94
CA ALA A 732 19.15 4.82 10.92
C ALA A 732 18.37 5.93 11.64
N ILE A 733 18.37 7.14 11.06
CA ILE A 733 17.86 8.35 11.70
C ILE A 733 16.36 8.26 12.00
N GLU A 734 15.55 7.64 11.15
CA GLU A 734 14.09 7.55 11.36
C GLU A 734 13.72 6.58 12.48
N GLU A 735 14.40 5.43 12.57
CA GLU A 735 14.24 4.46 13.65
C GLU A 735 14.68 5.07 14.99
N ALA A 736 15.81 5.79 14.98
CA ALA A 736 16.26 6.55 16.13
C ALA A 736 15.25 7.63 16.54
N ARG A 737 14.69 8.35 15.57
CA ARG A 737 13.69 9.39 15.79
C ARG A 737 12.45 8.81 16.45
N GLN A 738 11.92 7.69 15.94
CA GLN A 738 10.76 7.01 16.49
C GLN A 738 10.98 6.60 17.96
N LYS A 739 12.14 6.01 18.28
CA LYS A 739 12.47 5.60 19.65
C LYS A 739 12.77 6.77 20.57
N LEU A 740 13.43 7.82 20.09
CA LEU A 740 13.65 9.05 20.87
C LEU A 740 12.32 9.62 21.34
N TYR A 741 11.38 9.63 20.43
CA TYR A 741 10.04 10.10 20.64
C TYR A 741 9.24 9.26 21.66
N GLU A 742 9.43 7.95 21.67
CA GLU A 742 8.94 7.09 22.75
C GLU A 742 9.57 7.50 24.08
N TYR A 743 10.88 7.68 24.10
CA TYR A 743 11.60 8.08 25.31
C TYR A 743 11.13 9.43 25.85
N LEU A 744 10.83 10.39 24.97
CA LEU A 744 10.26 11.70 25.31
C LEU A 744 8.85 11.59 25.90
N SER A 745 8.03 10.65 25.41
CA SER A 745 6.67 10.43 25.94
C SER A 745 6.65 10.04 27.42
N LEU A 746 7.76 9.49 27.92
CA LEU A 746 7.97 9.14 29.33
C LEU A 746 8.19 10.37 30.23
N GLY A 747 8.17 11.57 29.67
CA GLY A 747 8.46 12.82 30.40
C GLY A 747 9.96 13.09 30.56
N SER A 748 10.80 12.42 29.78
CA SER A 748 12.24 12.64 29.76
C SER A 748 12.57 13.87 28.92
N ASP A 749 13.06 14.93 29.54
CA ASP A 749 13.65 16.11 28.87
C ASP A 749 15.05 16.38 29.44
N ASP A 750 15.86 15.32 29.43
CA ASP A 750 17.22 15.34 29.95
C ASP A 750 18.25 15.74 28.88
N THR A 751 19.50 15.96 29.30
CA THR A 751 20.61 16.32 28.41
C THR A 751 20.83 15.31 27.29
N PHE A 752 20.49 14.04 27.53
CA PHE A 752 20.50 13.00 26.50
C PHE A 752 19.49 13.37 25.41
N SER A 753 18.20 13.45 25.75
CA SER A 753 17.14 13.73 24.79
C SER A 753 17.34 15.03 24.00
N GLN A 754 17.89 16.08 24.63
CA GLN A 754 18.23 17.35 23.97
C GLN A 754 19.33 17.17 22.92
N ALA A 755 20.45 16.52 23.27
CA ALA A 755 21.53 16.25 22.33
C ALA A 755 21.08 15.42 21.12
N PHE A 756 20.12 14.50 21.33
CA PHE A 756 19.56 13.69 20.25
C PHE A 756 18.60 14.46 19.35
N ARG A 757 17.75 15.33 19.90
CA ARG A 757 16.93 16.25 19.11
C ARG A 757 17.81 17.15 18.24
N GLU A 758 18.93 17.65 18.77
CA GLU A 758 19.88 18.46 18.01
C GLU A 758 20.52 17.69 16.84
N ARG A 759 20.95 16.43 17.05
CA ARG A 759 21.50 15.58 15.98
C ARG A 759 20.48 15.31 14.88
N ILE A 760 19.25 14.97 15.24
CA ILE A 760 18.18 14.70 14.25
C ILE A 760 17.80 15.99 13.50
N ASN A 761 17.67 17.11 14.20
CA ASN A 761 17.39 18.40 13.56
C ASN A 761 18.52 18.84 12.63
N ALA A 762 19.79 18.61 12.99
CA ALA A 762 20.93 18.91 12.13
C ALA A 762 20.90 18.05 10.84
N HIS A 763 20.53 16.77 10.95
CA HIS A 763 20.30 15.90 9.80
C HIS A 763 19.14 16.38 8.93
N ASP A 764 18.00 16.73 9.52
CA ASP A 764 16.84 17.28 8.80
C ASP A 764 17.17 18.58 8.09
N GLN A 765 17.93 19.47 8.72
CA GLN A 765 18.38 20.72 8.11
C GLN A 765 19.36 20.47 6.96
N ALA A 766 20.23 19.47 7.05
CA ALA A 766 21.11 19.07 5.96
C ALA A 766 20.30 18.53 4.76
N ASN A 767 19.31 17.67 5.00
CA ASN A 767 18.44 17.13 3.95
C ASN A 767 17.50 18.19 3.35
N THR A 768 16.95 19.07 4.19
CA THR A 768 16.10 20.17 3.72
C THR A 768 16.90 21.17 2.88
N ARG A 769 18.17 21.43 3.20
CA ARG A 769 19.07 22.24 2.36
C ARG A 769 19.44 21.56 1.04
N ALA A 770 19.44 20.23 1.00
CA ALA A 770 19.63 19.48 -0.24
C ALA A 770 18.37 19.46 -1.12
N MET A 771 17.18 19.50 -0.51
CA MET A 771 15.88 19.44 -1.20
C MET A 771 15.29 20.81 -1.57
N ILE A 772 15.61 21.88 -0.84
CA ILE A 772 15.24 23.24 -1.17
C ILE A 772 16.37 23.86 -2.00
N GLN A 773 16.41 23.56 -3.30
CA GLN A 773 16.77 24.59 -4.27
C GLN A 773 15.49 25.41 -4.51
N PRO A 774 15.39 26.64 -4.00
CA PRO A 774 14.17 27.42 -4.16
C PRO A 774 14.12 27.98 -5.57
N GLU A 775 13.20 27.46 -6.38
CA GLU A 775 12.66 28.17 -7.55
C GLU A 775 11.91 29.42 -7.05
N ALA A 776 12.66 30.48 -6.74
CA ALA A 776 12.13 31.80 -6.49
C ALA A 776 12.11 32.57 -7.82
N ILE A 777 10.90 32.92 -8.24
CA ILE A 777 10.57 33.83 -9.33
C ILE A 777 11.40 35.12 -9.21
N GLN A 778 12.33 35.39 -10.15
CA GLN A 778 12.73 36.74 -10.61
C GLN A 778 13.71 36.72 -11.82
N LEU A 779 13.26 37.34 -12.93
CA LEU A 779 13.97 37.77 -14.17
C LEU A 779 14.69 36.68 -15.03
N PRO A 780 14.75 36.83 -16.37
CA PRO A 780 15.07 35.73 -17.29
C PRO A 780 16.49 35.16 -17.10
N ALA A 781 16.57 33.90 -16.64
CA ALA A 781 17.81 33.15 -16.37
C ALA A 781 18.80 33.11 -17.55
N VAL A 782 18.33 33.30 -18.78
CA VAL A 782 19.14 33.25 -20.00
C VAL A 782 20.22 34.33 -20.03
N GLN A 783 20.01 35.51 -19.42
CA GLN A 783 21.04 36.57 -19.38
C GLN A 783 22.08 36.36 -18.27
N LYS A 784 21.69 35.87 -17.08
CA LYS A 784 22.61 35.62 -15.95
C LYS A 784 23.49 34.37 -16.18
N GLN A 785 22.93 33.31 -16.77
CA GLN A 785 23.72 32.11 -17.12
C GLN A 785 24.75 32.40 -18.22
N ALA A 786 24.36 33.15 -19.26
CA ALA A 786 25.29 33.61 -20.29
C ALA A 786 26.41 34.53 -19.77
N LEU A 787 26.14 35.30 -18.71
CA LEU A 787 27.16 36.12 -18.04
C LEU A 787 28.16 35.27 -17.24
N ASN A 788 27.68 34.23 -16.53
CA ASN A 788 28.56 33.30 -15.81
C ASN A 788 29.42 32.44 -16.74
N GLU A 789 28.86 31.97 -17.86
CA GLU A 789 29.62 31.27 -18.91
C GLU A 789 30.69 32.18 -19.51
N ARG A 790 30.37 33.45 -19.80
CA ARG A 790 31.37 34.43 -20.28
C ARG A 790 32.48 34.73 -19.27
N VAL A 791 32.19 34.68 -17.96
CA VAL A 791 33.20 34.82 -16.91
C VAL A 791 34.16 33.63 -16.93
N LEU A 792 33.62 32.41 -17.04
CA LEU A 792 34.43 31.18 -17.17
C LEU A 792 35.27 31.21 -18.45
N ASP A 793 34.69 31.54 -19.60
CA ASP A 793 35.41 31.70 -20.86
C ASP A 793 36.56 32.70 -20.75
N CYS A 794 36.33 33.85 -20.09
CA CYS A 794 37.36 34.86 -19.86
C CYS A 794 38.48 34.33 -18.95
N LEU A 795 38.16 33.52 -17.94
CA LEU A 795 39.16 32.92 -17.05
C LEU A 795 39.98 31.84 -17.75
N GLU A 796 39.37 31.02 -18.60
CA GLU A 796 40.06 29.98 -19.39
C GLU A 796 41.08 30.58 -20.36
N ILE A 797 40.78 31.73 -20.97
CA ILE A 797 41.74 32.44 -21.85
C ILE A 797 42.68 33.39 -21.10
N GLY A 798 42.67 33.38 -19.76
CA GLY A 798 43.55 34.23 -18.93
C GLY A 798 43.20 35.73 -18.91
N ALA A 799 42.01 36.12 -19.37
CA ALA A 799 41.52 37.50 -19.41
C ALA A 799 40.84 37.92 -18.08
N ALA A 800 41.57 37.81 -16.97
CA ALA A 800 41.05 38.01 -15.62
C ALA A 800 40.41 39.40 -15.38
N GLU A 801 40.97 40.50 -15.94
CA GLU A 801 40.38 41.84 -15.77
C GLU A 801 39.03 42.00 -16.49
N LYS A 802 38.83 41.31 -17.63
CA LYS A 802 37.52 41.29 -18.31
C LYS A 802 36.49 40.52 -17.50
N ALA A 803 36.89 39.39 -16.91
CA ALA A 803 36.04 38.62 -16.02
C ALA A 803 35.61 39.45 -14.79
N ILE A 804 36.55 40.19 -14.18
CA ILE A 804 36.27 41.10 -13.06
C ILE A 804 35.32 42.22 -13.48
N GLY A 805 35.51 42.86 -14.65
CA GLY A 805 34.61 43.91 -15.13
C GLY A 805 33.16 43.42 -15.35
N ILE A 806 32.98 42.17 -15.79
CA ILE A 806 31.66 41.54 -15.91
C ILE A 806 31.05 41.31 -14.51
N LEU A 807 31.84 40.78 -13.58
CA LEU A 807 31.41 40.52 -12.20
C LEU A 807 31.12 41.81 -11.42
N GLU A 808 31.83 42.91 -11.69
CA GLU A 808 31.58 44.21 -11.07
C GLU A 808 30.23 44.80 -11.51
N GLY A 809 29.82 44.60 -12.76
CA GLY A 809 28.48 44.94 -13.23
C GLY A 809 27.40 44.18 -12.47
N LEU A 810 27.58 42.87 -12.27
CA LEU A 810 26.68 42.02 -11.48
C LEU A 810 26.66 42.40 -10.00
N ALA A 811 27.77 42.92 -9.46
CA ALA A 811 27.90 43.30 -8.06
C ALA A 811 27.38 44.72 -7.74
N GLN A 812 26.88 45.47 -8.73
CA GLN A 812 26.23 46.77 -8.52
C GLN A 812 24.70 46.66 -8.31
N GLU A 813 24.09 45.52 -8.62
CA GLU A 813 22.66 45.27 -8.38
C GLU A 813 22.39 45.00 -6.89
N LYS A 814 21.34 45.59 -6.30
CA LYS A 814 20.93 45.38 -4.89
C LYS A 814 20.22 44.02 -4.68
N ASP A 815 20.72 42.98 -5.32
CA ASP A 815 20.16 41.63 -5.29
C ASP A 815 20.82 40.76 -4.21
N ALA A 816 20.10 39.76 -3.70
CA ALA A 816 20.60 38.83 -2.66
C ALA A 816 21.82 37.99 -3.10
N ASN A 817 22.19 38.02 -4.39
CA ASN A 817 23.31 37.29 -4.98
C ASN A 817 24.56 38.16 -5.23
N ALA A 818 24.52 39.46 -4.94
CA ALA A 818 25.66 40.37 -5.18
C ALA A 818 26.91 40.01 -4.36
N TRP A 819 26.74 39.35 -3.22
CA TRP A 819 27.86 38.88 -2.39
C TRP A 819 28.66 37.75 -3.05
N ALA A 820 28.02 36.90 -3.86
CA ALA A 820 28.68 35.79 -4.55
C ALA A 820 29.60 36.29 -5.68
N ALA A 821 29.14 37.31 -6.43
CA ALA A 821 29.98 37.98 -7.43
C ALA A 821 31.20 38.66 -6.77
N ARG A 822 31.00 39.29 -5.60
CA ARG A 822 32.09 39.86 -4.80
C ARG A 822 33.08 38.79 -4.31
N GLU A 823 32.59 37.64 -3.87
CA GLU A 823 33.44 36.51 -3.49
C GLU A 823 34.31 36.04 -4.67
N GLN A 824 33.72 35.87 -5.86
CA GLN A 824 34.46 35.44 -7.04
C GLN A 824 35.51 36.47 -7.49
N ILE A 825 35.21 37.77 -7.46
CA ILE A 825 36.22 38.81 -7.70
C ILE A 825 37.36 38.70 -6.68
N GLY A 826 37.01 38.42 -5.41
CA GLY A 826 37.99 38.18 -4.36
C GLY A 826 38.92 37.02 -4.68
N ASP A 827 38.37 35.88 -5.10
CA ASP A 827 39.12 34.68 -5.48
C ASP A 827 40.05 34.95 -6.70
N ILE A 828 39.55 35.65 -7.71
CA ILE A 828 40.35 36.02 -8.90
C ILE A 828 41.50 36.96 -8.51
N ARG A 829 41.23 38.04 -7.75
CA ARG A 829 42.26 38.98 -7.27
C ARG A 829 43.31 38.28 -6.40
N LEU A 830 42.87 37.33 -5.57
CA LEU A 830 43.78 36.54 -4.75
C LEU A 830 44.68 35.64 -5.59
N SER A 831 44.14 35.03 -6.65
CA SER A 831 44.93 34.25 -7.62
C SER A 831 45.95 35.11 -8.38
N GLN A 832 45.65 36.39 -8.61
CA GLN A 832 46.58 37.36 -9.21
C GLN A 832 47.64 37.87 -8.21
N GLY A 833 47.52 37.51 -6.92
CA GLY A 833 48.38 37.99 -5.84
C GLY A 833 48.00 39.35 -5.28
N ASP A 834 46.90 39.97 -5.74
CA ASP A 834 46.35 41.21 -5.17
C ASP A 834 45.50 40.90 -3.93
N VAL A 835 46.19 40.59 -2.84
CA VAL A 835 45.58 40.25 -1.56
C VAL A 835 44.75 41.40 -0.99
N SER A 836 45.18 42.64 -1.20
CA SER A 836 44.49 43.82 -0.65
C SER A 836 43.11 44.00 -1.28
N SER A 837 43.01 43.90 -2.61
CA SER A 837 41.72 43.91 -3.29
C SER A 837 40.88 42.69 -2.93
N ALA A 838 41.48 41.49 -2.89
CA ALA A 838 40.76 40.27 -2.54
C ALA A 838 40.06 40.36 -1.18
N VAL A 839 40.79 40.79 -0.15
CA VAL A 839 40.25 40.99 1.21
C VAL A 839 39.16 42.06 1.23
N TRP A 840 39.31 43.14 0.46
CA TRP A 840 38.27 44.17 0.36
C TRP A 840 36.97 43.58 -0.19
N HIS A 841 37.03 42.82 -1.29
CA HIS A 841 35.86 42.19 -1.88
C HIS A 841 35.21 41.13 -0.98
N TYR A 842 35.99 40.29 -0.28
CA TYR A 842 35.43 39.34 0.69
C TYR A 842 34.75 40.04 1.88
N ARG A 843 35.26 41.19 2.33
CA ARG A 843 34.61 41.98 3.38
C ARG A 843 33.28 42.57 2.91
N GLN A 844 33.22 43.04 1.66
CA GLN A 844 31.97 43.48 1.06
C GLN A 844 30.96 42.32 0.96
N ALA A 845 31.40 41.12 0.57
CA ALA A 845 30.55 39.93 0.56
C ALA A 845 30.07 39.55 1.98
N LEU A 846 30.95 39.61 2.98
CA LEU A 846 30.63 39.28 4.37
C LEU A 846 29.63 40.26 4.99
N ALA A 847 29.59 41.53 4.55
CA ALA A 847 28.63 42.51 5.03
C ALA A 847 27.16 42.12 4.75
N PHE A 848 26.89 41.36 3.69
CA PHE A 848 25.56 40.83 3.38
C PHE A 848 25.23 39.53 4.12
N SER A 849 26.23 38.85 4.66
CA SER A 849 26.08 37.58 5.38
C SER A 849 27.00 37.53 6.60
N ALA A 850 26.68 38.34 7.61
CA ALA A 850 27.51 38.58 8.79
C ALA A 850 27.86 37.32 9.65
N GLY A 851 27.26 36.16 9.38
CA GLY A 851 27.56 34.87 10.01
C GLY A 851 28.32 33.85 9.14
N ASN A 852 28.73 34.20 7.91
CA ASN A 852 29.39 33.25 7.01
C ASN A 852 30.84 32.98 7.42
N ARG A 853 31.05 31.85 8.12
CA ARG A 853 32.36 31.40 8.60
C ARG A 853 33.34 31.09 7.45
N VAL A 854 32.87 30.78 6.25
CA VAL A 854 33.72 30.48 5.08
C VAL A 854 34.38 31.76 4.58
N LEU A 855 33.60 32.84 4.38
CA LEU A 855 34.14 34.15 3.97
C LEU A 855 35.09 34.73 5.02
N ALA A 856 34.77 34.58 6.31
CA ALA A 856 35.66 34.96 7.40
C ALA A 856 36.99 34.19 7.35
N SER A 857 36.93 32.89 7.06
CA SER A 857 38.13 32.04 6.89
C SER A 857 38.94 32.43 5.65
N LYS A 858 38.29 32.77 4.52
CA LYS A 858 38.95 33.26 3.30
C LYS A 858 39.69 34.58 3.55
N ILE A 859 39.09 35.53 4.29
CA ILE A 859 39.76 36.78 4.68
C ILE A 859 41.00 36.49 5.54
N GLN A 860 40.85 35.63 6.55
CA GLN A 860 41.95 35.26 7.44
C GLN A 860 43.08 34.58 6.67
N TRP A 861 42.74 33.68 5.75
CA TRP A 861 43.69 32.98 4.89
C TRP A 861 44.41 33.94 3.93
N ALA A 862 43.68 34.83 3.26
CA ALA A 862 44.26 35.82 2.35
C ALA A 862 45.25 36.75 3.09
N LEU A 863 44.87 37.25 4.28
CA LEU A 863 45.77 38.08 5.11
C LEU A 863 47.01 37.30 5.58
N GLN A 864 46.85 36.02 5.89
CA GLN A 864 47.97 35.14 6.27
C GLN A 864 48.92 34.89 5.09
N GLN A 865 48.40 34.77 3.86
CA GLN A 865 49.20 34.66 2.64
C GLN A 865 50.02 35.92 2.36
N ALA A 866 49.45 37.13 2.52
CA ALA A 866 50.21 38.38 2.41
C ALA A 866 51.31 38.50 3.47
N ALA A 867 51.06 38.02 4.68
CA ALA A 867 52.03 38.07 5.77
C ALA A 867 53.23 37.13 5.57
N GLN A 868 53.14 36.15 4.67
CA GLN A 868 54.15 35.09 4.52
C GLN A 868 54.98 35.13 3.24
N GLY A 869 54.74 36.06 2.30
CA GLY A 869 55.57 36.27 1.10
C GLY A 869 55.76 35.01 0.24
N MET A 870 54.95 34.83 -0.82
CA MET A 870 54.92 33.59 -1.60
C MET A 870 56.30 33.10 -2.09
N PRO A 871 56.51 31.77 -2.05
CA PRO A 871 57.15 31.06 -3.14
C PRO A 871 56.30 29.88 -3.66
N GLN A 872 56.38 29.66 -4.97
CA GLN A 872 55.68 28.60 -5.70
C GLN A 872 56.31 27.21 -5.54
N GLY A 873 55.47 26.15 -5.57
CA GLY A 873 55.84 24.88 -6.19
C GLY A 873 55.71 23.58 -5.37
N LYS A 874 54.70 22.78 -5.73
CA LYS A 874 54.62 21.30 -5.85
C LYS A 874 55.05 20.35 -4.69
N LYS A 875 54.03 19.53 -4.33
CA LYS A 875 53.96 18.04 -4.18
C LYS A 875 54.21 17.33 -2.83
N LYS A 876 53.17 16.54 -2.50
CA LYS A 876 53.07 15.18 -1.92
C LYS A 876 53.39 14.98 -0.42
N MET A 877 52.36 14.55 0.31
CA MET A 877 52.44 13.91 1.63
C MET A 877 52.19 12.40 1.52
N THR A 878 53.10 11.61 2.08
CA THR A 878 52.87 10.25 2.57
C THR A 878 52.74 10.27 4.08
N ALA A 879 51.77 9.53 4.60
CA ALA A 879 51.45 9.40 6.01
C ALA A 879 52.42 8.45 6.75
N LYS A 880 52.67 8.75 8.03
CA LYS A 880 52.92 7.77 9.10
C LYS A 880 52.63 8.43 10.46
N LYS A 881 51.65 7.88 11.20
CA LYS A 881 51.50 8.10 12.64
C LYS A 881 52.05 6.88 13.38
N LYS A 882 52.77 7.14 14.48
CA LYS A 882 53.20 6.15 15.47
C LYS A 882 52.10 5.96 16.51
N ASP A 883 51.93 4.72 16.89
CA ASP A 883 51.06 4.21 17.95
C ASP A 883 51.89 3.94 19.23
N GLN A 884 51.27 4.07 20.40
CA GLN A 884 51.79 3.67 21.71
C GLN A 884 50.75 2.82 22.46
N ARG A 885 50.95 1.51 22.33
CA ARG A 885 50.79 0.39 23.29
C ARG A 885 49.81 0.52 24.48
N ARG A 886 48.89 -0.45 24.53
CA ARG A 886 48.38 -1.10 25.77
C ARG A 886 48.74 -2.60 25.77
N GLY A 887 48.92 -3.17 26.96
CA GLY A 887 49.30 -4.57 27.22
C GLY A 887 48.16 -5.59 27.00
N PRO A 888 48.45 -6.90 27.23
CA PRO A 888 47.78 -8.02 26.57
C PRO A 888 46.44 -8.41 27.23
N GLN A 889 45.41 -8.52 26.40
CA GLN A 889 44.13 -9.17 26.69
C GLN A 889 44.08 -10.54 25.99
N PRO A 890 43.26 -11.50 26.47
CA PRO A 890 43.27 -12.89 26.02
C PRO A 890 43.03 -12.97 24.52
N ALA A 891 43.63 -13.96 23.85
CA ALA A 891 43.62 -14.08 22.40
C ALA A 891 42.20 -13.95 21.85
N LEU A 892 41.88 -12.80 21.23
CA LEU A 892 40.68 -12.65 20.42
C LEU A 892 40.76 -13.71 19.34
N GLU A 893 39.77 -14.58 19.26
CA GLU A 893 39.54 -15.36 18.06
C GLU A 893 39.42 -14.37 16.89
N THR A 894 40.22 -14.59 15.85
CA THR A 894 40.22 -13.78 14.64
C THR A 894 38.85 -13.87 13.96
N PRO A 895 38.38 -12.83 13.26
CA PRO A 895 37.09 -12.84 12.56
C PRO A 895 36.92 -14.10 11.68
N ASP A 896 37.99 -14.51 10.99
CA ASP A 896 38.01 -15.71 10.14
C ASP A 896 37.76 -17.01 10.91
N ALA A 897 38.23 -17.11 12.16
CA ALA A 897 38.04 -18.31 12.99
C ALA A 897 36.59 -18.40 13.49
N MET A 898 36.03 -17.28 13.94
CA MET A 898 34.62 -17.19 14.36
C MET A 898 33.67 -17.41 13.18
N TYR A 899 34.00 -16.86 12.01
CA TYR A 899 33.21 -17.07 10.79
C TYR A 899 33.28 -18.53 10.31
N ARG A 900 34.44 -19.21 10.38
CA ARG A 900 34.53 -20.66 10.11
C ARG A 900 33.69 -21.51 11.06
N GLN A 901 33.58 -21.10 12.33
CA GLN A 901 32.70 -21.76 13.29
C GLN A 901 31.23 -21.61 12.88
N ALA A 902 30.82 -20.42 12.45
CA ALA A 902 29.49 -20.20 11.89
C ALA A 902 29.24 -21.07 10.64
N GLN A 903 30.19 -21.14 9.71
CA GLN A 903 30.08 -22.00 8.52
C GLN A 903 29.89 -23.47 8.88
N THR A 904 30.65 -23.98 9.85
CA THR A 904 30.50 -25.36 10.35
C THR A 904 29.09 -25.59 10.92
N LYS A 905 28.47 -24.58 11.53
CA LYS A 905 27.10 -24.66 12.05
C LYS A 905 26.04 -24.59 10.94
N ILE A 906 26.27 -23.79 9.91
CA ILE A 906 25.42 -23.75 8.71
C ILE A 906 25.45 -25.11 7.99
N GLU A 907 26.63 -25.70 7.82
CA GLU A 907 26.80 -27.05 7.21
C GLU A 907 26.13 -28.17 8.02
N GLN A 908 26.03 -27.99 9.35
CA GLN A 908 25.32 -28.89 10.26
C GLN A 908 23.80 -28.65 10.29
N GLU A 909 23.29 -27.70 9.49
CA GLU A 909 21.90 -27.21 9.52
C GLU A 909 21.45 -26.68 10.90
N ALA A 910 22.40 -26.36 11.78
CA ALA A 910 22.18 -25.80 13.11
C ALA A 910 22.00 -24.27 13.01
N TYR A 911 20.93 -23.84 12.33
CA TYR A 911 20.72 -22.44 11.95
C TYR A 911 20.60 -21.46 13.14
N PRO A 912 19.93 -21.78 14.26
CA PRO A 912 19.89 -20.89 15.44
C PRO A 912 21.28 -20.65 16.04
N GLU A 913 22.11 -21.69 16.12
CA GLU A 913 23.48 -21.61 16.61
C GLU A 913 24.39 -20.87 15.63
N ALA A 914 24.19 -21.05 14.32
CA ALA A 914 24.90 -20.30 13.29
C ALA A 914 24.59 -18.79 13.38
N ILE A 915 23.31 -18.43 13.52
CA ILE A 915 22.88 -17.03 13.72
C ILE A 915 23.56 -16.46 14.96
N HIS A 916 23.55 -17.19 16.09
CA HIS A 916 24.16 -16.73 17.32
C HIS A 916 25.67 -16.47 17.17
N VAL A 917 26.40 -17.36 16.49
CA VAL A 917 27.85 -17.19 16.24
C VAL A 917 28.11 -16.02 15.30
N LEU A 918 27.30 -15.84 14.26
CA LEU A 918 27.40 -14.69 13.34
C LEU A 918 27.05 -13.36 14.03
N GLU A 919 26.05 -13.32 14.89
CA GLU A 919 25.72 -12.15 15.71
C GLU A 919 26.88 -11.81 16.66
N GLN A 920 27.47 -12.80 17.34
CA GLN A 920 28.64 -12.59 18.20
C GLN A 920 29.86 -12.08 17.43
N LEU A 921 30.08 -12.60 16.22
CA LEU A 921 31.10 -12.13 15.29
C LEU A 921 30.89 -10.65 14.97
N LEU A 922 29.67 -10.25 14.62
CA LEU A 922 29.35 -8.86 14.28
C LEU A 922 29.33 -7.90 15.47
N VAL A 923 29.12 -8.40 16.70
CA VAL A 923 29.32 -7.60 17.93
C VAL A 923 30.79 -7.20 18.09
N SER A 924 31.71 -8.11 17.76
CA SER A 924 33.15 -7.88 17.92
C SER A 924 33.79 -7.24 16.68
N TYR A 925 33.24 -7.52 15.51
CA TYR A 925 33.74 -7.09 14.20
C TYR A 925 32.56 -6.70 13.30
N PRO A 926 32.02 -5.47 13.43
CA PRO A 926 30.82 -5.06 12.72
C PRO A 926 30.97 -4.99 11.19
N ASP A 927 32.18 -4.79 10.68
CA ASP A 927 32.42 -4.59 9.24
C ASP A 927 32.70 -5.91 8.49
N VAL A 928 32.25 -7.06 9.00
CA VAL A 928 32.41 -8.36 8.32
C VAL A 928 31.25 -8.57 7.34
N ALA A 929 31.41 -8.09 6.11
CA ALA A 929 30.36 -8.06 5.08
C ALA A 929 29.73 -9.44 4.81
N ILE A 930 30.55 -10.50 4.77
CA ILE A 930 30.08 -11.86 4.50
C ILE A 930 29.19 -12.39 5.64
N ALA A 931 29.46 -12.02 6.89
CA ALA A 931 28.63 -12.40 8.03
C ALA A 931 27.27 -11.67 8.00
N HIS A 932 27.25 -10.41 7.56
CA HIS A 932 26.01 -9.70 7.27
C HIS A 932 25.22 -10.41 6.16
N ASN A 933 25.85 -10.77 5.04
CA ASN A 933 25.16 -11.48 3.96
C ASN A 933 24.53 -12.81 4.41
N ASP A 934 25.27 -13.60 5.18
CA ASP A 934 24.80 -14.91 5.65
C ASP A 934 23.69 -14.80 6.69
N LEU A 935 23.74 -13.79 7.59
CA LEU A 935 22.60 -13.48 8.45
C LEU A 935 21.39 -13.03 7.63
N GLY A 936 21.60 -12.28 6.55
CA GLY A 936 20.57 -11.93 5.57
C GLY A 936 19.82 -13.17 5.06
N VAL A 937 20.56 -14.19 4.62
CA VAL A 937 20.02 -15.48 4.15
C VAL A 937 19.31 -16.25 5.26
N LEU A 938 19.95 -16.38 6.42
CA LEU A 938 19.41 -17.16 7.54
C LEU A 938 18.12 -16.57 8.10
N TYR A 939 18.03 -15.25 8.24
CA TYR A 939 16.79 -14.59 8.68
C TYR A 939 15.70 -14.61 7.61
N TYR A 940 16.07 -14.57 6.32
CA TYR A 940 15.11 -14.76 5.23
C TYR A 940 14.43 -16.13 5.34
N ASN A 941 15.22 -17.18 5.54
CA ASN A 941 14.73 -18.55 5.69
C ASN A 941 13.85 -18.76 6.94
N GLN A 942 14.00 -17.91 7.96
CA GLN A 942 13.13 -17.89 9.15
C GLN A 942 11.86 -17.04 8.99
N GLY A 943 11.67 -16.39 7.82
CA GLY A 943 10.56 -15.47 7.56
C GLY A 943 10.74 -14.07 8.16
N ASN A 944 11.92 -13.76 8.71
CA ASN A 944 12.25 -12.47 9.30
C ASN A 944 12.77 -11.50 8.22
N THR A 945 11.90 -11.15 7.28
CA THR A 945 12.22 -10.40 6.05
C THR A 945 12.82 -9.01 6.34
N GLN A 946 12.34 -8.28 7.36
CA GLN A 946 12.87 -6.95 7.69
C GLN A 946 14.32 -6.98 8.22
N ILE A 947 14.65 -8.00 9.03
CA ILE A 947 16.00 -8.18 9.58
C ILE A 947 16.93 -8.61 8.44
N SER A 948 16.48 -9.55 7.62
CA SER A 948 17.17 -9.99 6.42
C SER A 948 17.56 -8.82 5.49
N PHE A 949 16.59 -7.94 5.19
CA PHE A 949 16.83 -6.76 4.36
C PHE A 949 17.92 -5.84 4.92
N SER A 950 17.90 -5.61 6.23
CA SER A 950 18.87 -4.75 6.91
C SER A 950 20.28 -5.32 6.78
N HIS A 951 20.43 -6.63 6.93
CA HIS A 951 21.69 -7.33 6.79
C HIS A 951 22.19 -7.39 5.34
N TYR A 952 21.32 -7.60 4.34
CA TYR A 952 21.70 -7.52 2.93
C TYR A 952 22.16 -6.12 2.52
N LYS A 953 21.48 -5.07 2.97
CA LYS A 953 21.92 -3.68 2.73
C LYS A 953 23.28 -3.40 3.35
N GLU A 954 23.53 -3.91 4.55
CA GLU A 954 24.79 -3.67 5.25
C GLU A 954 25.97 -4.40 4.59
N ALA A 955 25.76 -5.64 4.13
CA ALA A 955 26.75 -6.38 3.34
C ALA A 955 27.16 -5.60 2.07
N VAL A 956 26.18 -5.04 1.34
CA VAL A 956 26.43 -4.21 0.15
C VAL A 956 27.04 -2.85 0.52
N ARG A 957 26.71 -2.26 1.67
CA ARG A 957 27.33 -1.00 2.12
C ARG A 957 28.82 -1.18 2.40
N ILE A 958 29.19 -2.29 3.05
CA ILE A 958 30.57 -2.59 3.43
C ILE A 958 31.40 -2.99 2.21
N GLU A 959 30.86 -3.87 1.35
CA GLU A 959 31.50 -4.29 0.10
C GLU A 959 30.62 -3.97 -1.13
N PRO A 960 30.56 -2.69 -1.56
CA PRO A 960 29.66 -2.24 -2.63
C PRO A 960 30.04 -2.72 -4.03
N GLN A 961 31.18 -3.40 -4.17
CA GLN A 961 31.63 -3.98 -5.43
C GLN A 961 31.54 -5.51 -5.42
N ASN A 962 31.02 -6.12 -4.35
CA ASN A 962 30.86 -7.57 -4.28
C ASN A 962 29.57 -7.99 -5.00
N PRO A 963 29.67 -8.67 -6.16
CA PRO A 963 28.51 -8.96 -6.98
C PRO A 963 27.53 -9.91 -6.30
N VAL A 964 28.00 -10.83 -5.44
CA VAL A 964 27.15 -11.79 -4.72
C VAL A 964 26.21 -11.06 -3.77
N PHE A 965 26.72 -10.08 -3.02
CA PHE A 965 25.89 -9.31 -2.07
C PHE A 965 24.91 -8.40 -2.79
N GLN A 966 25.33 -7.80 -3.90
CA GLN A 966 24.45 -6.99 -4.75
C GLN A 966 23.32 -7.83 -5.35
N LYS A 967 23.60 -9.05 -5.85
CA LYS A 967 22.57 -9.98 -6.35
C LYS A 967 21.61 -10.40 -5.25
N ASN A 968 22.10 -10.82 -4.08
CA ASN A 968 21.23 -11.23 -2.96
C ASN A 968 20.30 -10.08 -2.52
N LEU A 969 20.78 -8.84 -2.52
CA LEU A 969 19.95 -7.67 -2.23
C LEU A 969 18.93 -7.40 -3.36
N ALA A 970 19.33 -7.55 -4.62
CA ALA A 970 18.45 -7.38 -5.78
C ALA A 970 17.36 -8.47 -5.84
N ASP A 971 17.71 -9.72 -5.56
CA ASP A 971 16.78 -10.85 -5.41
C ASP A 971 15.79 -10.55 -4.28
N PHE A 972 16.27 -10.00 -3.16
CA PHE A 972 15.40 -9.62 -2.06
C PHE A 972 14.42 -8.49 -2.44
N TYR A 973 14.89 -7.44 -3.13
CA TYR A 973 14.01 -6.39 -3.66
C TYR A 973 12.94 -6.96 -4.59
N TYR A 974 13.34 -7.89 -5.47
CA TYR A 974 12.45 -8.48 -6.44
C TYR A 974 11.44 -9.46 -5.82
N ILE A 975 11.91 -10.48 -5.12
CA ILE A 975 11.11 -11.62 -4.63
C ILE A 975 10.28 -11.24 -3.40
N VAL A 976 10.84 -10.45 -2.48
CA VAL A 976 10.25 -10.23 -1.16
C VAL A 976 9.47 -8.93 -1.10
N ARG A 977 10.02 -7.86 -1.71
CA ARG A 977 9.39 -6.53 -1.70
C ARG A 977 8.56 -6.22 -2.95
N GLY A 978 8.74 -6.99 -4.03
CA GLY A 978 8.09 -6.71 -5.32
C GLY A 978 8.58 -5.42 -5.96
N GLU A 979 9.74 -4.89 -5.53
CA GLU A 979 10.33 -3.65 -6.00
C GLU A 979 11.19 -3.92 -7.23
N VAL A 980 10.50 -4.17 -8.34
CA VAL A 980 11.17 -4.66 -9.56
C VAL A 980 12.13 -3.63 -10.16
N GLN A 981 11.82 -2.33 -10.04
CA GLN A 981 12.69 -1.27 -10.57
C GLN A 981 14.02 -1.20 -9.79
N SER A 982 13.98 -1.26 -8.46
CA SER A 982 15.17 -1.28 -7.60
C SER A 982 16.05 -2.51 -7.88
N ALA A 983 15.44 -3.67 -8.13
CA ALA A 983 16.16 -4.88 -8.52
C ALA A 983 16.80 -4.73 -9.91
N LEU A 984 16.07 -4.18 -10.88
CA LEU A 984 16.58 -3.94 -12.24
C LEU A 984 17.76 -2.98 -12.26
N GLU A 985 17.75 -1.90 -11.47
CA GLU A 985 18.88 -0.96 -11.38
C GLU A 985 20.16 -1.67 -10.94
N ILE A 986 20.07 -2.55 -9.94
CA ILE A 986 21.22 -3.31 -9.43
C ILE A 986 21.68 -4.35 -10.46
N TYR A 987 20.75 -5.11 -11.06
CA TYR A 987 21.11 -6.13 -12.06
C TYR A 987 21.67 -5.54 -13.35
N VAL A 988 21.19 -4.37 -13.79
CA VAL A 988 21.72 -3.67 -14.97
C VAL A 988 23.11 -3.12 -14.68
N ASP A 989 23.35 -2.54 -13.49
CA ASP A 989 24.70 -2.11 -13.08
C ASP A 989 25.67 -3.30 -13.03
N LEU A 990 25.25 -4.43 -12.45
CA LEU A 990 26.04 -5.67 -12.41
C LEU A 990 26.36 -6.18 -13.82
N LEU A 991 25.37 -6.23 -14.71
CA LEU A 991 25.56 -6.69 -16.09
C LEU A 991 26.44 -5.74 -16.91
N SER A 992 26.44 -4.43 -16.60
CA SER A 992 27.33 -3.47 -17.24
C SER A 992 28.81 -3.69 -16.88
N LYS A 993 29.08 -4.21 -15.67
CA LYS A 993 30.42 -4.51 -15.16
C LYS A 993 30.92 -5.88 -15.60
N ASP A 994 30.05 -6.89 -15.59
CA ASP A 994 30.32 -8.21 -16.15
C ASP A 994 29.20 -8.63 -17.13
N PRO A 995 29.39 -8.35 -18.43
CA PRO A 995 28.43 -8.71 -19.47
C PRO A 995 28.23 -10.22 -19.65
N GLN A 996 29.06 -11.08 -19.06
CA GLN A 996 28.95 -12.54 -19.20
C GLN A 996 28.43 -13.23 -17.94
N ASP A 997 27.99 -12.47 -16.93
CA ASP A 997 27.44 -13.03 -15.70
C ASP A 997 26.11 -13.76 -15.96
N LYS A 998 26.19 -15.10 -16.02
CA LYS A 998 25.07 -15.97 -16.33
C LYS A 998 23.93 -15.87 -15.32
N GLU A 999 24.23 -15.68 -14.04
CA GLU A 999 23.19 -15.57 -13.00
C GLU A 999 22.43 -14.25 -13.13
N THR A 1000 23.13 -13.15 -13.41
CA THR A 1000 22.48 -11.84 -13.64
C THR A 1000 21.68 -11.84 -14.93
N LEU A 1001 22.20 -12.45 -16.00
CA LEU A 1001 21.46 -12.64 -17.25
C LEU A 1001 20.21 -13.51 -17.05
N LEU A 1002 20.30 -14.60 -16.27
CA LEU A 1002 19.16 -15.43 -15.91
C LEU A 1002 18.13 -14.63 -15.09
N ALA A 1003 18.57 -13.91 -14.05
CA ALA A 1003 17.70 -13.09 -13.21
C ALA A 1003 16.97 -12.01 -14.02
N LEU A 1004 17.67 -11.31 -14.92
CA LEU A 1004 17.06 -10.36 -15.85
C LEU A 1004 16.10 -11.06 -16.83
N GLY A 1005 16.46 -12.24 -17.33
CA GLY A 1005 15.56 -13.07 -18.13
C GLY A 1005 14.27 -13.43 -17.39
N HIS A 1006 14.35 -13.81 -16.11
CA HIS A 1006 13.19 -14.11 -15.26
C HIS A 1006 12.36 -12.85 -14.96
N ILE A 1007 13.01 -11.74 -14.60
CA ILE A 1007 12.35 -10.46 -14.35
C ILE A 1007 11.62 -9.98 -15.62
N CYS A 1008 12.26 -10.05 -16.78
CA CYS A 1008 11.63 -9.72 -18.06
C CYS A 1008 10.49 -10.68 -18.40
N THR A 1009 10.62 -11.98 -18.10
CA THR A 1009 9.54 -12.97 -18.28
C THR A 1009 8.32 -12.63 -17.43
N GLU A 1010 8.52 -12.31 -16.15
CA GLU A 1010 7.45 -11.94 -15.21
C GLU A 1010 6.85 -10.55 -15.52
N GLN A 1011 7.62 -9.65 -16.14
CA GLN A 1011 7.11 -8.39 -16.70
C GLN A 1011 6.44 -8.51 -18.08
N GLU A 1012 6.32 -9.73 -18.61
CA GLU A 1012 5.81 -10.03 -19.96
C GLU A 1012 6.62 -9.39 -21.12
N LYS A 1013 7.88 -9.04 -20.88
CA LYS A 1013 8.84 -8.53 -21.88
C LYS A 1013 9.61 -9.70 -22.50
N PHE A 1014 8.90 -10.54 -23.25
CA PHE A 1014 9.43 -11.82 -23.71
C PHE A 1014 10.56 -11.71 -24.74
N ASP A 1015 10.56 -10.66 -25.58
CA ASP A 1015 11.66 -10.43 -26.52
C ASP A 1015 12.96 -10.13 -25.78
N ASP A 1016 12.90 -9.28 -24.75
CA ASP A 1016 14.04 -8.96 -23.88
C ASP A 1016 14.47 -10.21 -23.08
N ALA A 1017 13.51 -10.96 -22.52
CA ALA A 1017 13.78 -12.21 -21.82
C ALA A 1017 14.47 -13.24 -22.72
N ALA A 1018 14.04 -13.35 -23.99
CA ALA A 1018 14.64 -14.25 -24.96
C ALA A 1018 16.08 -13.84 -25.28
N VAL A 1019 16.36 -12.54 -25.38
CA VAL A 1019 17.73 -12.02 -25.55
C VAL A 1019 18.60 -12.45 -24.37
N PHE A 1020 18.13 -12.27 -23.14
CA PHE A 1020 18.89 -12.65 -21.95
C PHE A 1020 19.09 -14.17 -21.85
N TYR A 1021 18.05 -14.99 -22.05
CA TYR A 1021 18.20 -16.45 -22.00
C TYR A 1021 19.06 -17.01 -23.13
N ARG A 1022 18.95 -16.49 -24.36
CA ARG A 1022 19.83 -16.91 -25.46
C ARG A 1022 21.28 -16.58 -25.17
N ARG A 1023 21.54 -15.39 -24.61
CA ARG A 1023 22.89 -14.98 -24.22
C ARG A 1023 23.46 -15.87 -23.11
N VAL A 1024 22.63 -16.36 -22.19
CA VAL A 1024 23.06 -17.40 -21.23
C VAL A 1024 23.40 -18.71 -21.95
N LEU A 1025 22.61 -19.15 -22.93
CA LEU A 1025 22.86 -20.37 -23.71
C LEU A 1025 24.04 -20.25 -24.69
N GLU A 1026 24.40 -19.04 -25.11
CA GLU A 1026 25.62 -18.78 -25.88
C GLU A 1026 26.88 -18.96 -24.99
N ILE A 1027 26.80 -18.54 -23.72
CA ILE A 1027 27.89 -18.66 -22.75
C ILE A 1027 27.94 -20.09 -22.15
N ASP A 1028 26.78 -20.69 -21.91
CA ASP A 1028 26.60 -22.02 -21.32
C ASP A 1028 25.48 -22.78 -22.04
N PRO A 1029 25.80 -23.49 -23.12
CA PRO A 1029 24.82 -24.20 -23.95
C PRO A 1029 24.04 -25.31 -23.25
N LEU A 1030 24.48 -25.74 -22.06
CA LEU A 1030 23.82 -26.78 -21.26
C LEU A 1030 23.05 -26.21 -20.07
N ASN A 1031 22.90 -24.88 -19.98
CA ASN A 1031 22.18 -24.24 -18.88
C ASN A 1031 20.67 -24.55 -18.95
N ILE A 1032 20.23 -25.47 -18.09
CA ILE A 1032 18.87 -26.00 -18.08
C ILE A 1032 17.84 -24.92 -17.76
N ASP A 1033 18.16 -23.96 -16.90
CA ASP A 1033 17.23 -22.92 -16.48
C ASP A 1033 17.02 -21.86 -17.57
N ALA A 1034 18.07 -21.50 -18.31
CA ALA A 1034 17.96 -20.66 -19.50
C ALA A 1034 17.25 -21.38 -20.65
N ASP A 1035 17.56 -22.66 -20.88
CA ASP A 1035 16.87 -23.46 -21.91
C ASP A 1035 15.39 -23.61 -21.56
N ARG A 1036 15.06 -23.94 -20.31
CA ARG A 1036 13.66 -24.02 -19.85
C ARG A 1036 12.97 -22.67 -19.91
N GLY A 1037 13.64 -21.60 -19.48
CA GLY A 1037 13.16 -20.22 -19.57
C GLY A 1037 12.83 -19.86 -21.01
N LEU A 1038 13.78 -20.03 -21.92
CA LEU A 1038 13.62 -19.78 -23.36
C LEU A 1038 12.59 -20.69 -24.05
N ASN A 1039 12.49 -21.96 -23.65
CA ASN A 1039 11.47 -22.91 -24.12
C ASN A 1039 10.07 -22.53 -23.62
N ALA A 1040 9.98 -21.93 -22.43
CA ALA A 1040 8.73 -21.48 -21.83
C ALA A 1040 8.26 -20.12 -22.38
N LEU A 1041 9.13 -19.39 -23.09
CA LEU A 1041 8.78 -18.12 -23.73
C LEU A 1041 7.82 -18.33 -24.92
N PRO A 1042 6.67 -17.65 -24.95
CA PRO A 1042 5.69 -17.74 -26.03
C PRO A 1042 6.19 -17.05 -27.32
N GLY A 1043 6.02 -17.70 -28.49
CA GLY A 1043 6.29 -17.10 -29.82
C GLY A 1043 7.53 -17.58 -30.58
N ARG A 1044 7.93 -18.86 -30.46
CA ARG A 1044 9.00 -19.45 -31.28
C ARG A 1044 8.69 -19.41 -32.79
N GLN A 1045 9.16 -18.38 -33.48
CA GLN A 1045 9.60 -18.53 -34.86
C GLN A 1045 11.07 -18.16 -34.97
N ASP A 1046 11.80 -19.12 -35.49
CA ASP A 1046 13.21 -19.09 -35.86
C ASP A 1046 13.42 -18.00 -36.92
N HIS A 1047 13.72 -16.79 -36.49
CA HIS A 1047 14.15 -15.71 -37.36
C HIS A 1047 15.55 -15.29 -36.96
N GLY A 1048 16.49 -15.64 -37.84
CA GLY A 1048 17.91 -15.39 -37.67
C GLY A 1048 18.22 -13.94 -37.32
N ALA A 1049 19.24 -13.80 -36.48
CA ALA A 1049 19.94 -12.60 -36.06
C ALA A 1049 19.61 -11.32 -36.85
N LYS A 1050 18.91 -10.40 -36.18
CA LYS A 1050 19.19 -8.97 -36.29
C LYS A 1050 19.33 -8.41 -34.89
N GLU A 1051 20.55 -8.00 -34.54
CA GLU A 1051 20.82 -7.19 -33.35
C GLU A 1051 19.99 -5.89 -33.41
N PRO A 1052 19.15 -5.60 -32.40
CA PRO A 1052 18.71 -4.25 -32.13
C PRO A 1052 19.73 -3.59 -31.21
N SER A 1053 20.19 -2.40 -31.62
CA SER A 1053 21.05 -1.53 -30.83
C SER A 1053 20.43 -1.19 -29.48
N ILE A 1054 21.17 -1.47 -28.41
CA ILE A 1054 20.89 -0.98 -27.05
C ILE A 1054 21.11 0.54 -27.06
N ASN A 1055 20.02 1.31 -26.97
CA ASN A 1055 20.11 2.69 -26.48
C ASN A 1055 19.66 2.66 -25.01
N CYS A 1056 20.66 2.58 -24.12
CA CYS A 1056 20.57 3.07 -22.75
C CYS A 1056 21.07 4.52 -22.74
#